data_AF-A0AA95EUV6-F1
#
_entry.id   AF-A0AA95EUV6-F1
#
_cell.length_a   1.000
_cell.length_b   1.000
_cell.length_c   1.000
_cell.angle_alpha   90.00
_cell.angle_beta   90.00
_cell.angle_gamma   90.00
#
_symmetry.space_group_name_H-M   'P 1'
#
loop_
_entity.id
_entity.type
_entity.pdbx_description
1 polymer ?
#
loop_
_entity_poly.entity_id
_entity_poly.type
_entity_poly.pdbx_seq_one_letter_code
_entity_poly.pdbx_strand_id
1 'polypeptide(L)'
;MSRFNATASVTTTKKPVSIATKTNTFSNGTSNGDASHKDVTYSIKHEIIADTTMIRLVYANWSAGDNDGVNDLTVGGGINVAGVRFIAKFNNGANDLITIKPGGTAVTDPIAVDLKKGDFINSLTFVSVSTLGQTWPYGADMVSGDTMGQGDLRASGSLSASAERAYHPIVILGDGSSSVLLIGDSITAGGGATTMLSSYANRAAIKWGRGVLIGGSSGQEAFSAKALANMKYRMRLAEYATCAVVNYGTNDFFYNRTLQEVKDALLIIGNRLKSYGLKPYICTICPRVTSTDSYATLTNQSPVNSQFAAGLSDRNLLNDWIRTTPAPFVGYIDMADAVESSRNSGKWKVAPAMTADGIHPNNAGHQAMADVLDLVKITAGQIVSVNPNPDITPPAVPTGFTVVAGQESATLSWTNPADLDLYGINIYRDGVRVGATVIGTSKIDTGLTGGTTYSYRISAVDNAGNESALTSPINVTPTAKPVFTPVTDDFNRTASTTTMGNATTGQAWEYLKGVWGITASGRAYAAGGTADSATVVPFGSADATVEATFVISPNNTRLICRATAENAYITVQKGTSKYEMFRRNPGFVAIGDTGVSITPADGDVVKLVCSGSNIKLFVNGIERLSVTETFNQTTGTKHGIGAGSASAEFDNFSIN
;
A
#
# COMPACT_ATOMS: atom_id res chain seq x y z
N MET A 1 -9.03 -12.06 29.58
CA MET A 1 -7.57 -12.19 29.77
C MET A 1 -7.31 -13.07 31.00
N SER A 2 -6.15 -13.74 31.04
CA SER A 2 -5.73 -14.79 32.00
C SER A 2 -6.20 -16.22 31.70
N ARG A 3 -5.48 -16.91 30.80
CA ARG A 3 -5.06 -18.33 30.90
C ARG A 3 -3.97 -18.64 29.86
N PHE A 4 -2.92 -17.83 29.83
CA PHE A 4 -1.64 -18.20 29.19
C PHE A 4 -0.54 -17.47 29.96
N ASN A 5 -0.23 -17.99 31.15
CA ASN A 5 1.06 -17.69 31.76
C ASN A 5 2.11 -18.49 30.99
N ALA A 6 3.07 -17.76 30.44
CA ALA A 6 4.28 -18.28 29.87
C ALA A 6 5.09 -19.00 30.96
N THR A 7 4.89 -20.31 31.10
CA THR A 7 5.84 -21.25 31.71
C THR A 7 5.30 -22.67 31.50
N ALA A 8 5.42 -23.17 30.28
CA ALA A 8 5.52 -24.61 30.06
C ALA A 8 6.83 -24.80 29.29
N SER A 9 7.79 -25.44 29.94
CA SER A 9 9.06 -25.85 29.33
C SER A 9 8.75 -26.57 28.02
N VAL A 10 9.31 -26.06 26.93
CA VAL A 10 9.31 -26.72 25.61
C VAL A 10 10.13 -28.00 25.76
N THR A 11 9.46 -29.08 26.17
CA THR A 11 9.96 -30.43 25.96
C THR A 11 9.79 -30.72 24.47
N THR A 12 10.86 -31.22 23.84
CA THR A 12 11.04 -31.46 22.41
C THR A 12 10.21 -32.63 21.86
N THR A 13 9.02 -32.87 22.41
CA THR A 13 8.08 -33.85 21.90
C THR A 13 7.46 -33.28 20.62
N LYS A 14 7.62 -33.99 19.49
CA LYS A 14 7.00 -33.63 18.20
C LYS A 14 5.54 -33.23 18.47
N LYS A 15 5.16 -31.99 18.12
CA LYS A 15 3.77 -31.56 18.21
C LYS A 15 2.92 -32.55 17.41
N PRO A 16 1.81 -33.07 17.96
CA PRO A 16 0.86 -33.82 17.15
C PRO A 16 0.40 -32.93 15.98
N VAL A 17 0.40 -33.47 14.77
CA VAL A 17 0.10 -32.71 13.54
C VAL A 17 -1.20 -33.22 12.92
N SER A 18 -1.93 -32.36 12.22
CA SER A 18 -3.11 -32.77 11.47
C SER A 18 -2.71 -33.76 10.37
N ILE A 19 -3.35 -34.92 10.31
CA ILE A 19 -3.00 -36.00 9.36
C ILE A 19 -4.18 -36.51 8.53
N ALA A 20 -5.33 -35.85 8.59
CA ALA A 20 -6.45 -36.15 7.73
C ALA A 20 -6.99 -34.87 7.08
N THR A 21 -7.54 -34.98 5.87
CA THR A 21 -8.29 -33.89 5.26
C THR A 21 -9.51 -33.59 6.12
N LYS A 22 -9.77 -32.31 6.39
CA LYS A 22 -11.07 -31.89 6.88
C LYS A 22 -12.00 -31.79 5.69
N THR A 23 -13.07 -32.57 5.69
CA THR A 23 -14.15 -32.44 4.70
C THR A 23 -14.94 -31.15 4.86
N ASN A 24 -14.70 -30.32 5.89
CA ASN A 24 -15.31 -28.99 5.97
C ASN A 24 -14.59 -27.96 6.84
N THR A 25 -14.78 -26.71 6.44
CA THR A 25 -14.55 -25.52 7.24
C THR A 25 -15.55 -25.45 8.38
N PHE A 26 -15.14 -24.82 9.46
CA PHE A 26 -16.03 -24.26 10.47
C PHE A 26 -17.12 -23.45 9.74
N SER A 27 -18.32 -24.01 9.57
CA SER A 27 -19.39 -23.45 8.73
C SER A 27 -19.75 -22.04 9.22
N ASN A 28 -19.90 -21.09 8.30
CA ASN A 28 -20.29 -19.70 8.57
C ASN A 28 -21.72 -19.63 9.15
N GLY A 29 -21.87 -19.99 10.41
CA GLY A 29 -23.07 -19.88 11.21
C GLY A 29 -22.70 -19.50 12.64
N THR A 30 -23.31 -18.44 13.14
CA THR A 30 -23.17 -17.97 14.52
C THR A 30 -24.00 -18.78 15.51
N SER A 31 -24.76 -19.78 15.04
CA SER A 31 -25.72 -20.54 15.85
C SER A 31 -25.17 -21.88 16.34
N ASN A 32 -25.51 -22.25 17.57
CA ASN A 32 -25.48 -23.63 18.04
C ASN A 32 -26.79 -24.30 17.60
N GLY A 33 -26.80 -25.61 17.34
CA GLY A 33 -28.05 -26.32 17.12
C GLY A 33 -27.99 -27.83 16.88
N ASP A 34 -28.69 -28.54 17.74
CA ASP A 34 -29.75 -29.52 17.44
C ASP A 34 -30.48 -29.66 18.77
N ALA A 35 -31.52 -28.86 18.95
CA ALA A 35 -32.30 -28.86 20.18
C ALA A 35 -33.27 -30.05 20.26
N SER A 36 -33.44 -30.78 19.15
CA SER A 36 -34.42 -31.85 19.02
C SER A 36 -33.95 -33.18 19.59
N HIS A 37 -32.64 -33.30 19.85
CA HIS A 37 -32.05 -34.48 20.45
C HIS A 37 -31.20 -34.10 21.66
N LYS A 38 -31.08 -35.03 22.60
CA LYS A 38 -30.15 -34.90 23.72
C LYS A 38 -28.86 -35.71 23.51
N ASP A 39 -28.95 -36.85 22.83
CA ASP A 39 -27.86 -37.81 22.62
C ASP A 39 -27.80 -38.15 21.13
N VAL A 40 -26.66 -37.94 20.48
CA VAL A 40 -26.49 -38.21 19.03
C VAL A 40 -25.11 -38.82 18.77
N THR A 41 -25.05 -39.77 17.82
CA THR A 41 -23.80 -40.34 17.33
C THR A 41 -23.63 -40.05 15.84
N TYR A 42 -22.47 -39.53 15.45
CA TYR A 42 -22.09 -39.24 14.07
C TYR A 42 -20.96 -40.17 13.60
N SER A 43 -20.98 -40.51 12.31
CA SER A 43 -19.91 -41.23 11.62
C SER A 43 -19.51 -40.45 10.37
N ILE A 44 -18.24 -40.05 10.26
CA ILE A 44 -17.76 -39.18 9.18
C ILE A 44 -16.49 -39.76 8.58
N LYS A 45 -16.45 -39.86 7.25
CA LYS A 45 -15.31 -40.38 6.51
C LYS A 45 -14.22 -39.32 6.36
N HIS A 46 -12.96 -39.73 6.54
CA HIS A 46 -11.76 -38.91 6.39
C HIS A 46 -10.72 -39.65 5.56
N GLU A 47 -9.95 -38.92 4.75
CA GLU A 47 -8.78 -39.43 4.04
C GLU A 47 -7.50 -39.06 4.82
N ILE A 48 -6.62 -40.04 5.01
CA ILE A 48 -5.32 -39.86 5.66
C ILE A 48 -4.34 -39.23 4.67
N ILE A 49 -3.69 -38.14 5.07
CA ILE A 49 -2.80 -37.34 4.20
C ILE A 49 -1.31 -37.57 4.49
N ALA A 50 -1.00 -38.27 5.57
CA ALA A 50 0.36 -38.67 5.94
C ALA A 50 0.32 -39.98 6.74
N ASP A 51 1.34 -40.82 6.55
CA ASP A 51 1.52 -42.06 7.31
C ASP A 51 1.51 -41.78 8.82
N THR A 52 0.82 -42.62 9.58
CA THR A 52 0.71 -42.47 11.03
C THR A 52 0.63 -43.82 11.73
N THR A 53 1.14 -43.89 12.96
CA THR A 53 0.99 -45.07 13.84
C THR A 53 0.06 -44.83 15.02
N MET A 54 -0.47 -43.61 15.15
CA MET A 54 -1.50 -43.29 16.12
C MET A 54 -2.48 -42.23 15.61
N ILE A 55 -3.64 -42.16 16.24
CA ILE A 55 -4.62 -41.09 16.04
C ILE A 55 -5.01 -40.49 17.38
N ARG A 56 -5.15 -39.15 17.43
CA ARG A 56 -5.94 -38.47 18.47
C ARG A 56 -7.03 -37.63 17.83
N LEU A 57 -8.17 -37.54 18.49
CA LEU A 57 -9.29 -36.72 18.06
C LEU A 57 -9.39 -35.51 18.99
N VAL A 58 -9.45 -34.31 18.42
CA VAL A 58 -9.62 -33.07 19.16
C VAL A 58 -11.05 -32.61 19.02
N TYR A 59 -11.73 -32.37 20.14
CA TYR A 59 -13.10 -31.87 20.20
C TYR A 59 -13.13 -30.49 20.83
N ALA A 60 -14.16 -29.72 20.51
CA ALA A 60 -14.32 -28.35 20.97
C ALA A 60 -15.77 -28.01 21.30
N ASN A 61 -15.96 -27.07 22.22
CA ASN A 61 -17.26 -26.52 22.55
C ASN A 61 -17.30 -25.01 22.29
N TRP A 62 -17.08 -24.65 21.03
CA TRP A 62 -17.17 -23.29 20.50
C TRP A 62 -17.48 -23.38 19.01
N SER A 63 -18.15 -22.35 18.48
CA SER A 63 -18.60 -22.31 17.10
C SER A 63 -17.58 -21.69 16.16
N ALA A 64 -17.80 -21.94 14.87
CA ALA A 64 -17.08 -21.35 13.76
C ALA A 64 -17.06 -19.82 13.75
N GLY A 65 -18.19 -19.22 14.15
CA GLY A 65 -18.35 -17.77 14.34
C GLY A 65 -17.65 -17.23 15.58
N ASP A 66 -16.78 -18.03 16.19
CA ASP A 66 -15.91 -17.64 17.30
C ASP A 66 -16.62 -17.40 18.64
N ASN A 67 -17.78 -18.02 18.81
CA ASN A 67 -18.56 -17.94 20.04
C ASN A 67 -18.37 -19.17 20.90
N ASP A 68 -18.44 -18.99 22.22
CA ASP A 68 -18.51 -20.10 23.16
C ASP A 68 -19.78 -20.93 22.86
N GLY A 69 -19.72 -22.24 23.10
CA GLY A 69 -20.94 -23.04 23.17
C GLY A 69 -21.86 -22.55 24.29
N VAL A 70 -23.15 -22.90 24.22
CA VAL A 70 -24.14 -22.39 25.18
C VAL A 70 -24.30 -23.25 26.44
N ASN A 71 -23.89 -24.52 26.38
CA ASN A 71 -23.97 -25.46 27.50
C ASN A 71 -22.77 -26.41 27.48
N ASP A 72 -22.58 -27.13 28.57
CA ASP A 72 -21.63 -28.23 28.63
C ASP A 72 -21.98 -29.30 27.61
N LEU A 73 -20.96 -29.93 27.03
CA LEU A 73 -21.11 -31.07 26.12
C LEU A 73 -20.43 -32.29 26.74
N THR A 74 -21.11 -33.43 26.74
CA THR A 74 -20.47 -34.72 26.99
C THR A 74 -20.13 -35.34 25.65
N VAL A 75 -18.84 -35.65 25.44
CA VAL A 75 -18.33 -36.14 24.15
C VAL A 75 -17.65 -37.48 24.33
N GLY A 76 -17.95 -38.41 23.42
CA GLY A 76 -17.22 -39.66 23.24
C GLY A 76 -16.62 -39.70 21.83
N GLY A 77 -15.43 -40.26 21.70
CA GLY A 77 -14.71 -40.34 20.42
C GLY A 77 -14.33 -41.76 20.05
N GLY A 78 -14.07 -41.98 18.77
CA GLY A 78 -13.57 -43.24 18.25
C GLY A 78 -13.31 -43.16 16.75
N ILE A 79 -12.76 -44.23 16.20
CA ILE A 79 -12.57 -44.39 14.76
C ILE A 79 -13.00 -45.78 14.31
N ASN A 80 -13.40 -45.90 13.06
CA ASN A 80 -13.58 -47.17 12.36
C ASN A 80 -12.59 -47.21 11.20
N VAL A 81 -11.77 -48.26 11.17
CA VAL A 81 -10.81 -48.55 10.11
C VAL A 81 -11.17 -49.90 9.51
N ALA A 82 -11.58 -49.91 8.23
CA ALA A 82 -11.93 -51.13 7.50
C ALA A 82 -12.90 -52.07 8.24
N GLY A 83 -13.85 -51.52 9.01
CA GLY A 83 -14.84 -52.28 9.78
C GLY A 83 -14.45 -52.55 11.23
N VAL A 84 -13.18 -52.34 11.61
CA VAL A 84 -12.70 -52.47 12.99
C VAL A 84 -12.90 -51.15 13.73
N ARG A 85 -13.62 -51.20 14.85
CA ARG A 85 -13.91 -50.02 15.68
C ARG A 85 -12.92 -49.90 16.83
N PHE A 86 -12.42 -48.69 17.01
CA PHE A 86 -11.56 -48.28 18.11
C PHE A 86 -12.27 -47.18 18.89
N ILE A 87 -12.54 -47.42 20.17
CA ILE A 87 -13.09 -46.41 21.07
C ILE A 87 -11.94 -45.60 21.65
N ALA A 88 -12.03 -44.28 21.53
CA ALA A 88 -11.03 -43.38 22.07
C ALA A 88 -11.24 -43.22 23.57
N LYS A 89 -10.14 -43.15 24.32
CA LYS A 89 -10.15 -42.85 25.74
C LYS A 89 -9.78 -41.38 25.98
N PHE A 90 -10.09 -40.90 27.18
CA PHE A 90 -9.67 -39.61 27.69
C PHE A 90 -9.01 -39.78 29.06
N ASN A 91 -8.17 -38.81 29.42
CA ASN A 91 -7.49 -38.74 30.71
C ASN A 91 -6.66 -40.00 31.01
N ASN A 92 -5.80 -40.42 30.07
CA ASN A 92 -4.90 -41.57 30.19
C ASN A 92 -5.64 -42.90 30.46
N GLY A 93 -6.69 -43.17 29.69
CA GLY A 93 -7.46 -44.42 29.75
C GLY A 93 -8.59 -44.41 30.76
N ALA A 94 -8.72 -43.37 31.58
CA ALA A 94 -9.67 -43.34 32.69
C ALA A 94 -11.13 -43.28 32.23
N ASN A 95 -11.42 -42.58 31.13
CA ASN A 95 -12.79 -42.28 30.72
C ASN A 95 -13.05 -42.58 29.24
N ASP A 96 -14.27 -43.06 28.93
CA ASP A 96 -14.80 -43.15 27.57
C ASP A 96 -15.46 -41.84 27.09
N LEU A 97 -15.89 -41.02 28.05
CA LEU A 97 -16.59 -39.76 27.83
C LEU A 97 -15.88 -38.62 28.55
N ILE A 98 -15.97 -37.41 27.99
CA ILE A 98 -15.44 -36.20 28.61
C ILE A 98 -16.45 -35.05 28.53
N THR A 99 -16.55 -34.26 29.60
CA THR A 99 -17.34 -33.03 29.59
C THR A 99 -16.47 -31.86 29.13
N ILE A 100 -16.89 -31.18 28.06
CA ILE A 100 -16.25 -29.99 27.51
C ILE A 100 -17.11 -28.77 27.86
N LYS A 101 -16.58 -27.89 28.71
CA LYS A 101 -17.21 -26.61 29.05
C LYS A 101 -17.26 -25.67 27.83
N PRO A 102 -18.23 -24.73 27.75
CA PRO A 102 -18.20 -23.63 26.80
C PRO A 102 -16.81 -22.99 26.64
N GLY A 103 -16.37 -22.83 25.39
CA GLY A 103 -15.05 -22.31 25.04
C GLY A 103 -13.89 -23.28 25.29
N GLY A 104 -14.16 -24.50 25.74
CA GLY A 104 -13.17 -25.54 26.02
C GLY A 104 -12.82 -26.42 24.82
N THR A 105 -11.78 -27.24 25.01
CA THR A 105 -11.33 -28.28 24.07
C THR A 105 -10.99 -29.55 24.86
N ALA A 106 -11.12 -30.71 24.22
CA ALA A 106 -10.65 -31.98 24.74
C ALA A 106 -9.88 -32.74 23.65
N VAL A 107 -8.89 -33.53 24.05
CA VAL A 107 -8.10 -34.37 23.15
C VAL A 107 -8.17 -35.79 23.67
N THR A 108 -8.40 -36.76 22.79
CA THR A 108 -8.35 -38.17 23.17
C THR A 108 -6.92 -38.60 23.48
N ASP A 109 -6.79 -39.68 24.24
CA ASP A 109 -5.56 -40.46 24.30
C ASP A 109 -5.23 -41.03 22.90
N PRO A 110 -3.97 -41.42 22.63
CA PRO A 110 -3.59 -42.05 21.37
C PRO A 110 -4.34 -43.36 21.12
N ILE A 111 -4.94 -43.48 19.93
CA ILE A 111 -5.44 -44.73 19.38
C ILE A 111 -4.32 -45.30 18.50
N ALA A 112 -3.76 -46.45 18.87
CA ALA A 112 -2.76 -47.12 18.05
C ALA A 112 -3.38 -47.65 16.74
N VAL A 113 -2.76 -47.31 15.62
CA VAL A 113 -3.17 -47.72 14.26
C VAL A 113 -1.93 -47.94 13.39
N ASP A 114 -2.09 -48.42 12.18
CA ASP A 114 -1.06 -48.33 11.14
C ASP A 114 -1.77 -47.91 9.85
N LEU A 115 -1.73 -46.61 9.55
CA LEU A 115 -2.41 -46.01 8.41
C LEU A 115 -1.41 -45.34 7.50
N LYS A 116 -1.60 -45.51 6.20
CA LYS A 116 -0.81 -44.87 5.15
C LYS A 116 -1.55 -43.70 4.53
N LYS A 117 -0.80 -42.79 3.91
CA LYS A 117 -1.38 -41.75 3.06
C LYS A 117 -2.33 -42.39 2.02
N GLY A 118 -3.55 -41.87 1.91
CA GLY A 118 -4.61 -42.35 1.02
C GLY A 118 -5.58 -43.33 1.67
N ASP A 119 -5.28 -43.85 2.87
CA ASP A 119 -6.23 -44.69 3.61
C ASP A 119 -7.44 -43.87 4.07
N PHE A 120 -8.56 -44.56 4.27
CA PHE A 120 -9.78 -43.94 4.78
C PHE A 120 -10.14 -44.46 6.16
N ILE A 121 -10.58 -43.54 7.02
CA ILE A 121 -11.17 -43.86 8.34
C ILE A 121 -12.55 -43.23 8.44
N ASN A 122 -13.40 -43.76 9.31
CA ASN A 122 -14.57 -43.02 9.79
C ASN A 122 -14.34 -42.57 11.24
N SER A 123 -14.44 -41.28 11.53
CA SER A 123 -14.51 -40.82 12.92
C SER A 123 -15.89 -41.11 13.48
N LEU A 124 -15.94 -41.74 14.65
CA LEU A 124 -17.15 -41.98 15.42
C LEU A 124 -17.21 -40.94 16.54
N THR A 125 -18.29 -40.17 16.60
CA THR A 125 -18.44 -39.11 17.60
C THR A 125 -19.79 -39.21 18.28
N PHE A 126 -19.78 -39.46 19.57
CA PHE A 126 -20.93 -39.30 20.43
C PHE A 126 -20.93 -37.90 21.02
N VAL A 127 -22.06 -37.21 20.96
CA VAL A 127 -22.27 -35.93 21.64
C VAL A 127 -23.59 -35.98 22.41
N SER A 128 -23.55 -35.42 23.62
CA SER A 128 -24.69 -35.35 24.50
C SER A 128 -24.76 -34.04 25.27
N VAL A 129 -25.98 -33.60 25.52
CA VAL A 129 -26.32 -32.47 26.41
C VAL A 129 -27.12 -32.96 27.60
N SER A 130 -27.08 -32.21 28.71
CA SER A 130 -27.72 -32.65 29.95
C SER A 130 -29.24 -32.72 29.83
N THR A 131 -29.85 -31.80 29.05
CA THR A 131 -31.30 -31.63 28.95
C THR A 131 -31.73 -31.49 27.49
N LEU A 132 -32.80 -32.19 27.10
CA LEU A 132 -33.42 -32.02 25.77
C LEU A 132 -33.80 -30.53 25.56
N GLY A 133 -33.51 -29.99 24.37
CA GLY A 133 -33.68 -28.56 24.07
C GLY A 133 -32.39 -27.74 24.17
N GLN A 134 -31.34 -28.27 24.82
CA GLN A 134 -29.99 -27.70 24.74
C GLN A 134 -29.36 -27.95 23.37
N THR A 135 -28.29 -27.23 23.05
CA THR A 135 -27.68 -27.28 21.71
C THR A 135 -26.18 -27.49 21.78
N TRP A 136 -25.59 -27.90 20.66
CA TRP A 136 -24.15 -27.96 20.47
C TRP A 136 -23.73 -27.16 19.24
N PRO A 137 -22.45 -26.75 19.14
CA PRO A 137 -21.94 -26.13 17.93
C PRO A 137 -22.18 -27.04 16.72
N TYR A 138 -22.71 -26.49 15.64
CA TYR A 138 -22.75 -27.20 14.37
C TYR A 138 -21.34 -27.54 13.91
N GLY A 139 -21.17 -28.71 13.28
CA GLY A 139 -20.04 -28.93 12.38
C GLY A 139 -20.44 -28.79 10.91
N ALA A 140 -19.58 -29.35 10.06
CA ALA A 140 -19.66 -29.47 8.61
C ALA A 140 -21.08 -29.70 8.00
N ASP A 141 -21.41 -29.00 6.89
CA ASP A 141 -22.51 -29.36 5.96
C ASP A 141 -22.07 -30.52 5.03
N MET A 142 -22.65 -31.71 5.19
CA MET A 142 -22.29 -32.88 4.36
C MET A 142 -23.06 -32.89 3.03
N VAL A 143 -22.38 -33.11 1.90
CA VAL A 143 -23.02 -33.33 0.59
C VAL A 143 -23.28 -34.83 0.42
N SER A 144 -24.36 -35.21 -0.26
CA SER A 144 -24.96 -36.55 -0.39
C SER A 144 -24.10 -37.72 -0.89
N GLY A 145 -22.77 -37.56 -1.00
CA GLY A 145 -21.81 -38.61 -1.34
C GLY A 145 -20.95 -39.13 -0.17
N ASP A 146 -20.86 -38.39 0.94
CA ASP A 146 -20.18 -38.86 2.14
C ASP A 146 -21.16 -39.72 2.94
N THR A 147 -20.98 -41.03 2.90
CA THR A 147 -21.94 -41.98 3.44
C THR A 147 -22.02 -41.83 4.95
N MET A 148 -23.07 -41.16 5.46
CA MET A 148 -23.50 -41.35 6.83
C MET A 148 -24.10 -42.75 6.95
N GLY A 149 -23.46 -43.61 7.72
CA GLY A 149 -24.18 -44.70 8.36
C GLY A 149 -24.82 -44.16 9.63
N GLN A 150 -26.12 -43.79 9.59
CA GLN A 150 -26.93 -43.86 10.81
C GLN A 150 -27.09 -45.33 11.18
N GLY A 151 -26.07 -45.84 11.87
CA GLY A 151 -25.90 -47.24 12.14
C GLY A 151 -25.06 -47.47 13.38
N ASP A 152 -25.24 -46.65 14.40
CA ASP A 152 -25.39 -47.22 15.74
C ASP A 152 -26.11 -46.30 16.74
N LEU A 153 -27.33 -46.74 17.08
CA LEU A 153 -28.13 -46.53 18.29
C LEU A 153 -28.92 -45.18 18.41
N ARG A 154 -30.25 -45.07 18.18
CA ARG A 154 -31.36 -45.99 17.86
C ARG A 154 -32.54 -45.23 17.20
N ALA A 155 -33.38 -45.99 16.47
CA ALA A 155 -34.82 -45.81 16.19
C ALA A 155 -35.27 -45.24 14.80
N SER A 156 -35.39 -46.15 13.84
CA SER A 156 -36.49 -46.22 12.83
C SER A 156 -36.79 -45.01 11.92
N GLY A 157 -35.78 -44.25 11.51
CA GLY A 157 -35.93 -43.23 10.46
C GLY A 157 -35.21 -43.64 9.17
N SER A 158 -35.88 -43.47 8.02
CA SER A 158 -35.20 -43.50 6.71
C SER A 158 -34.19 -42.34 6.63
N LEU A 159 -33.04 -42.60 6.00
CA LEU A 159 -32.02 -41.59 5.69
C LEU A 159 -32.67 -40.41 4.96
N SER A 160 -32.62 -39.20 5.53
CA SER A 160 -33.01 -38.01 4.80
C SER A 160 -31.86 -37.64 3.85
N ALA A 161 -32.12 -37.52 2.56
CA ALA A 161 -31.13 -37.12 1.56
C ALA A 161 -30.79 -35.62 1.62
N SER A 162 -30.82 -35.01 2.82
CA SER A 162 -30.55 -33.59 3.04
C SER A 162 -29.22 -33.39 3.77
N ALA A 163 -28.57 -32.26 3.55
CA ALA A 163 -27.29 -31.92 4.17
C ALA A 163 -27.41 -31.83 5.70
N GLU A 164 -27.18 -32.94 6.40
CA GLU A 164 -27.23 -32.99 7.86
C GLU A 164 -25.91 -32.45 8.44
N ARG A 165 -26.01 -31.44 9.30
CA ARG A 165 -24.88 -30.89 10.06
C ARG A 165 -24.48 -31.85 11.16
N ALA A 166 -23.19 -32.19 11.25
CA ALA A 166 -22.69 -33.18 12.20
C ALA A 166 -21.69 -32.58 13.20
N TYR A 167 -21.73 -33.01 14.47
CA TYR A 167 -20.66 -32.70 15.43
C TYR A 167 -19.49 -33.67 15.25
N HIS A 168 -18.26 -33.15 15.17
CA HIS A 168 -17.09 -33.96 14.80
C HIS A 168 -15.77 -33.43 15.39
N PRO A 169 -14.67 -34.20 15.31
CA PRO A 169 -13.37 -33.72 15.74
C PRO A 169 -12.96 -32.48 14.94
N ILE A 170 -12.58 -31.42 15.64
CA ILE A 170 -12.02 -30.21 15.03
C ILE A 170 -10.58 -30.40 14.56
N VAL A 171 -9.86 -31.45 14.97
CA VAL A 171 -8.56 -31.84 14.42
C VAL A 171 -8.40 -33.35 14.60
N ILE A 172 -7.84 -34.03 13.60
CA ILE A 172 -7.38 -35.42 13.70
C ILE A 172 -5.87 -35.40 13.67
N LEU A 173 -5.27 -35.73 14.81
CA LEU A 173 -3.84 -35.66 15.03
C LEU A 173 -3.18 -37.01 14.79
N GLY A 174 -1.99 -36.98 14.23
CA GLY A 174 -1.18 -38.13 13.85
C GLY A 174 0.28 -37.98 14.28
N ASP A 175 1.05 -39.04 14.06
CA ASP A 175 2.51 -38.95 14.06
C ASP A 175 2.95 -38.16 12.82
N GLY A 176 3.86 -37.22 12.99
CA GLY A 176 4.36 -36.45 11.85
C GLY A 176 5.19 -35.23 12.24
N SER A 177 5.69 -34.53 11.23
CA SER A 177 6.66 -33.43 11.42
C SER A 177 6.09 -32.03 11.21
N SER A 178 4.99 -31.85 10.45
CA SER A 178 4.51 -30.51 10.11
C SER A 178 3.03 -30.43 9.68
N SER A 179 2.37 -29.34 10.05
CA SER A 179 1.03 -28.94 9.62
C SER A 179 0.97 -27.43 9.39
N VAL A 180 0.09 -26.99 8.49
CA VAL A 180 -0.06 -25.60 8.11
C VAL A 180 -1.42 -25.07 8.54
N LEU A 181 -1.43 -24.00 9.33
CA LEU A 181 -2.63 -23.24 9.63
C LEU A 181 -2.89 -22.22 8.52
N LEU A 182 -3.98 -22.36 7.78
CA LEU A 182 -4.42 -21.39 6.79
C LEU A 182 -5.44 -20.45 7.42
N ILE A 183 -5.14 -19.16 7.49
CA ILE A 183 -6.07 -18.14 7.95
C ILE A 183 -6.37 -17.13 6.87
N GLY A 184 -7.61 -16.68 6.82
CA GLY A 184 -8.05 -15.77 5.78
C GLY A 184 -9.56 -15.52 5.81
N ASP A 185 -10.05 -15.11 4.66
CA ASP A 185 -11.46 -14.75 4.44
C ASP A 185 -12.28 -15.90 3.81
N SER A 186 -13.31 -15.54 3.02
CA SER A 186 -14.18 -16.48 2.30
C SER A 186 -13.43 -17.34 1.30
N ILE A 187 -12.40 -16.82 0.63
CA ILE A 187 -11.60 -17.61 -0.31
C ILE A 187 -10.87 -18.72 0.44
N THR A 188 -10.30 -18.40 1.60
CA THR A 188 -9.68 -19.39 2.50
C THR A 188 -10.71 -20.35 3.10
N ALA A 189 -11.95 -19.90 3.28
CA ALA A 189 -13.06 -20.76 3.69
C ALA A 189 -13.58 -21.69 2.55
N GLY A 190 -13.05 -21.57 1.33
CA GLY A 190 -13.47 -22.37 0.16
C GLY A 190 -14.62 -21.77 -0.65
N GLY A 191 -14.89 -20.47 -0.50
CA GLY A 191 -15.91 -19.77 -1.28
C GLY A 191 -15.66 -19.90 -2.78
N GLY A 192 -16.69 -20.31 -3.51
CA GLY A 192 -16.68 -20.55 -4.95
C GLY A 192 -16.32 -21.98 -5.38
N ALA A 193 -15.85 -22.83 -4.47
CA ALA A 193 -15.74 -24.27 -4.70
C ALA A 193 -17.14 -24.94 -4.69
N THR A 194 -17.35 -25.94 -5.54
CA THR A 194 -18.61 -26.71 -5.56
C THR A 194 -18.71 -27.69 -4.39
N THR A 195 -17.57 -28.14 -3.89
CA THR A 195 -17.43 -28.99 -2.71
C THR A 195 -16.23 -28.53 -1.91
N MET A 196 -16.15 -28.88 -0.63
CA MET A 196 -15.04 -28.43 0.20
C MET A 196 -13.74 -29.17 -0.08
N LEU A 197 -13.82 -30.40 -0.57
CA LEU A 197 -12.69 -31.10 -1.20
C LEU A 197 -12.17 -30.33 -2.43
N SER A 198 -13.00 -29.50 -3.06
CA SER A 198 -12.61 -28.67 -4.19
C SER A 198 -11.99 -27.32 -3.80
N SER A 199 -11.93 -26.97 -2.51
CA SER A 199 -11.22 -25.77 -2.05
C SER A 199 -9.70 -25.90 -2.24
N TYR A 200 -9.01 -24.78 -2.44
CA TYR A 200 -7.57 -24.79 -2.69
C TYR A 200 -6.77 -25.41 -1.52
N ALA A 201 -7.24 -25.18 -0.29
CA ALA A 201 -6.62 -25.68 0.92
C ALA A 201 -6.64 -27.22 0.98
N ASN A 202 -7.81 -27.82 0.73
CA ASN A 202 -7.96 -29.28 0.73
C ASN A 202 -7.27 -29.93 -0.48
N ARG A 203 -7.37 -29.32 -1.67
CA ARG A 203 -6.62 -29.77 -2.86
C ARG A 203 -5.12 -29.79 -2.60
N ALA A 204 -4.57 -28.73 -1.99
CA ALA A 204 -3.16 -28.67 -1.63
C ALA A 204 -2.79 -29.71 -0.57
N ALA A 205 -3.62 -29.92 0.46
CA ALA A 205 -3.38 -30.92 1.49
C ALA A 205 -3.24 -32.34 0.91
N ILE A 206 -4.15 -32.72 0.01
CA ILE A 206 -4.15 -34.02 -0.67
C ILE A 206 -2.94 -34.14 -1.59
N LYS A 207 -2.75 -33.15 -2.48
CA LYS A 207 -1.66 -33.10 -3.46
C LYS A 207 -0.31 -33.26 -2.78
N TRP A 208 -0.04 -32.45 -1.77
CA TRP A 208 1.27 -32.34 -1.14
C TRP A 208 1.46 -33.27 0.07
N GLY A 209 0.39 -33.96 0.54
CA GLY A 209 0.45 -34.86 1.68
C GLY A 209 0.83 -34.16 2.98
N ARG A 210 0.25 -33.00 3.24
CA ARG A 210 0.55 -32.17 4.43
C ARG A 210 -0.72 -31.73 5.13
N GLY A 211 -0.72 -31.82 6.45
CA GLY A 211 -1.79 -31.34 7.32
C GLY A 211 -2.15 -29.89 7.07
N VAL A 212 -3.43 -29.62 6.81
CA VAL A 212 -3.95 -28.26 6.67
C VAL A 212 -5.09 -28.03 7.66
N LEU A 213 -4.92 -27.01 8.50
CA LEU A 213 -5.95 -26.52 9.41
C LEU A 213 -6.54 -25.26 8.80
N ILE A 214 -7.80 -25.31 8.40
CA ILE A 214 -8.48 -24.18 7.76
C ILE A 214 -9.17 -23.33 8.84
N GLY A 215 -8.75 -22.08 8.94
CA GLY A 215 -9.30 -21.05 9.80
C GLY A 215 -9.81 -19.84 9.01
N GLY A 216 -10.27 -20.02 7.77
CA GLY A 216 -10.95 -18.98 6.98
C GLY A 216 -12.35 -18.64 7.50
N SER A 217 -12.83 -17.42 7.27
CA SER A 217 -14.21 -17.01 7.59
C SER A 217 -14.70 -15.99 6.58
N SER A 218 -15.94 -16.13 6.11
CA SER A 218 -16.46 -15.23 5.07
C SER A 218 -16.54 -13.78 5.54
N GLY A 219 -16.19 -12.85 4.65
CA GLY A 219 -16.22 -11.40 4.92
C GLY A 219 -15.14 -10.88 5.89
N GLN A 220 -14.26 -11.75 6.41
CA GLN A 220 -13.25 -11.35 7.39
C GLN A 220 -12.21 -10.38 6.78
N GLU A 221 -11.94 -9.28 7.48
CA GLU A 221 -10.85 -8.33 7.23
C GLU A 221 -9.58 -8.73 8.03
N ALA A 222 -8.38 -8.41 7.52
CA ALA A 222 -7.18 -8.37 8.36
C ALA A 222 -7.36 -7.37 9.51
N PHE A 223 -7.98 -6.23 9.22
CA PHE A 223 -8.17 -5.13 10.17
C PHE A 223 -8.91 -5.55 11.44
N SER A 224 -9.97 -6.36 11.32
CA SER A 224 -10.69 -6.90 12.47
C SER A 224 -9.97 -8.11 13.08
N ALA A 225 -9.38 -8.97 12.26
CA ALA A 225 -8.62 -10.14 12.72
C ALA A 225 -7.39 -9.77 13.57
N LYS A 226 -6.76 -8.59 13.36
CA LYS A 226 -5.63 -8.12 14.17
C LYS A 226 -5.96 -8.01 15.65
N ALA A 227 -7.23 -7.76 16.00
CA ALA A 227 -7.71 -7.71 17.38
C ALA A 227 -8.29 -9.04 17.89
N LEU A 228 -8.16 -10.13 17.12
CA LEU A 228 -8.87 -11.41 17.33
C LEU A 228 -10.40 -11.27 17.33
N ALA A 229 -10.94 -10.20 16.74
CA ALA A 229 -12.37 -10.05 16.58
C ALA A 229 -12.88 -11.14 15.64
N ASN A 230 -13.74 -12.01 16.17
CA ASN A 230 -14.29 -13.18 15.51
C ASN A 230 -13.23 -14.25 15.12
N MET A 231 -12.05 -14.30 15.75
CA MET A 231 -10.97 -15.24 15.41
C MET A 231 -10.23 -15.90 16.59
N LYS A 232 -10.63 -15.63 17.82
CA LYS A 232 -10.05 -16.14 19.07
C LYS A 232 -9.85 -17.66 19.08
N TYR A 233 -10.87 -18.43 18.72
CA TYR A 233 -10.90 -19.88 18.70
C TYR A 233 -10.28 -20.48 17.44
N ARG A 234 -10.53 -19.88 16.27
CA ARG A 234 -9.83 -20.29 15.03
C ARG A 234 -8.31 -20.16 15.19
N MET A 235 -7.84 -19.14 15.91
CA MET A 235 -6.41 -19.01 16.23
C MET A 235 -5.87 -20.06 17.20
N ARG A 236 -6.69 -20.76 17.98
CA ARG A 236 -6.21 -21.87 18.82
C ARG A 236 -5.75 -23.07 18.01
N LEU A 237 -6.17 -23.19 16.75
CA LEU A 237 -5.66 -24.21 15.84
C LEU A 237 -4.14 -24.07 15.60
N ALA A 238 -3.55 -22.90 15.89
CA ALA A 238 -2.11 -22.70 15.84
C ALA A 238 -1.33 -23.69 16.74
N GLU A 239 -1.96 -24.20 17.80
CA GLU A 239 -1.38 -25.22 18.67
C GLU A 239 -0.98 -26.49 17.90
N TYR A 240 -1.76 -26.84 16.87
CA TYR A 240 -1.62 -28.07 16.08
C TYR A 240 -0.91 -27.84 14.73
N ALA A 241 -0.24 -26.69 14.58
CA ALA A 241 0.49 -26.32 13.37
C ALA A 241 1.98 -26.04 13.66
N THR A 242 2.76 -26.04 12.58
CA THR A 242 4.17 -25.65 12.55
C THR A 242 4.44 -24.44 11.64
N CYS A 243 3.59 -24.26 10.62
CA CYS A 243 3.60 -23.09 9.74
C CYS A 243 2.21 -22.45 9.71
N ALA A 244 2.14 -21.21 9.26
CA ALA A 244 0.87 -20.55 8.97
C ALA A 244 0.93 -19.83 7.63
N VAL A 245 -0.22 -19.75 6.96
CA VAL A 245 -0.40 -19.02 5.70
C VAL A 245 -1.52 -18.01 5.91
N VAL A 246 -1.25 -16.75 5.61
CA VAL A 246 -2.16 -15.61 5.81
C VAL A 246 -2.66 -15.13 4.46
N ASN A 247 -3.98 -15.19 4.24
CA ASN A 247 -4.64 -14.75 3.02
C ASN A 247 -5.80 -13.79 3.36
N TYR A 248 -5.45 -12.53 3.60
CA TYR A 248 -6.36 -11.44 3.95
C TYR A 248 -6.04 -10.17 3.18
N GLY A 249 -7.05 -9.36 2.89
CA GLY A 249 -6.87 -8.00 2.36
C GLY A 249 -7.98 -7.59 1.39
N THR A 250 -8.64 -8.54 0.73
CA THR A 250 -9.69 -8.22 -0.26
C THR A 250 -10.90 -7.55 0.40
N ASN A 251 -11.31 -8.02 1.58
CA ASN A 251 -12.42 -7.38 2.31
C ASN A 251 -12.01 -6.03 2.89
N ASP A 252 -10.76 -5.87 3.33
CA ASP A 252 -10.27 -4.60 3.83
C ASP A 252 -10.39 -3.49 2.78
N PHE A 253 -9.95 -3.73 1.54
CA PHE A 253 -10.11 -2.77 0.44
C PHE A 253 -11.55 -2.65 -0.07
N PHE A 254 -12.36 -3.70 0.06
CA PHE A 254 -13.78 -3.56 -0.24
C PHE A 254 -14.51 -2.65 0.76
N TYR A 255 -14.06 -2.65 2.03
CA TYR A 255 -14.56 -1.77 3.09
C TYR A 255 -13.76 -0.47 3.24
N ASN A 256 -13.02 -0.06 2.20
CA ASN A 256 -12.30 1.21 2.10
C ASN A 256 -11.22 1.43 3.18
N ARG A 257 -10.59 0.35 3.69
CA ARG A 257 -9.38 0.48 4.53
C ARG A 257 -8.23 1.01 3.69
N THR A 258 -7.40 1.86 4.29
CA THR A 258 -6.21 2.37 3.61
C THR A 258 -5.14 1.29 3.47
N LEU A 259 -4.28 1.40 2.44
CA LEU A 259 -3.13 0.50 2.26
C LEU A 259 -2.28 0.33 3.54
N GLN A 260 -2.05 1.41 4.29
CA GLN A 260 -1.25 1.36 5.51
C GLN A 260 -1.95 0.57 6.63
N GLU A 261 -3.26 0.77 6.82
CA GLU A 261 -4.02 0.02 7.82
C GLU A 261 -4.00 -1.49 7.55
N VAL A 262 -4.05 -1.89 6.28
CA VAL A 262 -3.99 -3.30 5.87
C VAL A 262 -2.60 -3.88 6.14
N LYS A 263 -1.53 -3.16 5.77
CA LYS A 263 -0.14 -3.56 6.07
C LYS A 263 0.08 -3.74 7.57
N ASP A 264 -0.34 -2.78 8.38
CA ASP A 264 -0.19 -2.83 9.84
C ASP A 264 -0.96 -4.02 10.44
N ALA A 265 -2.18 -4.28 9.96
CA ALA A 265 -2.98 -5.42 10.40
C ALA A 265 -2.30 -6.76 10.09
N LEU A 266 -1.78 -6.91 8.87
CA LEU A 266 -1.06 -8.11 8.44
C LEU A 266 0.21 -8.33 9.27
N LEU A 267 0.98 -7.27 9.55
CA LEU A 267 2.17 -7.35 10.40
C LEU A 267 1.84 -7.78 11.85
N ILE A 268 0.74 -7.26 12.42
CA ILE A 268 0.27 -7.67 13.75
C ILE A 268 -0.10 -9.17 13.76
N ILE A 269 -0.83 -9.63 12.74
CA ILE A 269 -1.21 -11.03 12.59
C ILE A 269 0.05 -11.92 12.45
N GLY A 270 0.98 -11.54 11.58
CA GLY A 270 2.24 -12.27 11.39
C GLY A 270 3.05 -12.38 12.68
N ASN A 271 3.15 -11.31 13.46
CA ASN A 271 3.90 -11.31 14.73
C ASN A 271 3.22 -12.22 15.77
N ARG A 272 1.89 -12.25 15.80
CA ARG A 272 1.13 -13.16 16.67
C ARG A 272 1.37 -14.62 16.30
N LEU A 273 1.36 -14.96 15.01
CA LEU A 273 1.66 -16.32 14.54
C LEU A 273 3.08 -16.73 14.96
N LYS A 274 4.05 -15.84 14.82
CA LYS A 274 5.42 -16.05 15.29
C LYS A 274 5.47 -16.26 16.81
N SER A 275 4.67 -15.54 17.60
CA SER A 275 4.59 -15.77 19.06
C SER A 275 4.00 -17.13 19.45
N TYR A 276 3.22 -17.77 18.57
CA TYR A 276 2.79 -19.17 18.72
C TYR A 276 3.85 -20.18 18.27
N GLY A 277 5.05 -19.73 17.88
CA GLY A 277 6.12 -20.57 17.37
C GLY A 277 5.90 -21.07 15.95
N LEU A 278 5.00 -20.44 15.18
CA LEU A 278 4.77 -20.77 13.78
C LEU A 278 5.71 -20.00 12.86
N LYS A 279 6.00 -20.57 11.69
CA LYS A 279 6.60 -19.87 10.55
C LYS A 279 5.50 -19.24 9.68
N PRO A 280 5.30 -17.91 9.70
CA PRO A 280 4.22 -17.28 8.96
C PRO A 280 4.62 -16.98 7.51
N TYR A 281 3.72 -17.30 6.59
CA TYR A 281 3.75 -16.97 5.17
C TYR A 281 2.55 -16.11 4.83
N ILE A 282 2.64 -15.33 3.75
CA ILE A 282 1.59 -14.39 3.33
C ILE A 282 1.22 -14.56 1.86
N CYS A 283 -0.06 -14.47 1.53
CA CYS A 283 -0.57 -14.58 0.16
C CYS A 283 -0.83 -13.21 -0.44
N THR A 284 -0.48 -13.01 -1.72
CA THR A 284 -1.00 -11.92 -2.54
C THR A 284 -2.52 -12.06 -2.71
N ILE A 285 -3.24 -10.95 -2.87
CA ILE A 285 -4.70 -10.90 -2.87
C ILE A 285 -5.23 -11.02 -4.28
N CYS A 286 -6.21 -11.89 -4.53
CA CYS A 286 -6.84 -12.07 -5.85
C CYS A 286 -7.57 -10.79 -6.34
N PRO A 287 -7.88 -10.68 -7.65
CA PRO A 287 -8.70 -9.59 -8.18
C PRO A 287 -10.11 -9.59 -7.62
N ARG A 288 -10.77 -8.44 -7.74
CA ARG A 288 -12.19 -8.31 -7.46
C ARG A 288 -12.83 -7.39 -8.49
N VAL A 289 -13.71 -7.94 -9.32
CA VAL A 289 -14.23 -7.26 -10.51
C VAL A 289 -15.74 -7.46 -10.68
N THR A 290 -16.37 -6.64 -11.50
CA THR A 290 -17.67 -6.86 -12.13
C THR A 290 -17.46 -7.20 -13.61
N SER A 291 -18.48 -7.79 -14.26
CA SER A 291 -18.45 -8.03 -15.72
C SER A 291 -19.76 -7.69 -16.39
N THR A 292 -19.70 -7.20 -17.63
CA THR A 292 -20.88 -6.90 -18.47
C THR A 292 -21.26 -8.04 -19.43
N ASP A 293 -20.42 -9.08 -19.53
CA ASP A 293 -20.54 -10.17 -20.49
C ASP A 293 -20.43 -11.56 -19.84
N SER A 294 -20.74 -11.66 -18.55
CA SER A 294 -20.55 -12.89 -17.77
C SER A 294 -19.10 -13.42 -17.81
N TYR A 295 -18.14 -12.49 -17.80
CA TYR A 295 -16.71 -12.73 -17.75
C TYR A 295 -16.15 -13.47 -18.98
N ALA A 296 -16.82 -13.34 -20.12
CA ALA A 296 -16.40 -13.94 -21.39
C ALA A 296 -15.13 -13.28 -21.96
N THR A 297 -14.80 -12.05 -21.58
CA THR A 297 -13.62 -11.33 -22.07
C THR A 297 -12.92 -10.54 -20.96
N LEU A 298 -11.63 -10.26 -21.13
CA LEU A 298 -10.87 -9.40 -20.21
C LEU A 298 -11.33 -7.94 -20.29
N THR A 299 -11.75 -7.47 -21.46
CA THR A 299 -12.14 -6.06 -21.69
C THR A 299 -13.38 -5.69 -20.88
N ASN A 300 -14.31 -6.62 -20.69
CA ASN A 300 -15.56 -6.38 -19.98
C ASN A 300 -15.46 -6.55 -18.47
N GLN A 301 -14.30 -6.96 -17.93
CA GLN A 301 -14.05 -6.95 -16.49
C GLN A 301 -13.65 -5.56 -16.01
N SER A 302 -14.35 -5.05 -14.99
CA SER A 302 -14.09 -3.75 -14.36
C SER A 302 -13.83 -3.91 -12.85
N PRO A 303 -12.87 -3.19 -12.27
CA PRO A 303 -12.61 -3.27 -10.82
C PRO A 303 -13.84 -2.82 -10.02
N VAL A 304 -14.07 -3.43 -8.86
CA VAL A 304 -15.24 -3.08 -8.00
C VAL A 304 -15.14 -1.69 -7.37
N ASN A 305 -13.93 -1.17 -7.17
CA ASN A 305 -13.66 0.19 -6.71
C ASN A 305 -12.22 0.62 -7.12
N SER A 306 -11.83 1.86 -6.82
CA SER A 306 -10.51 2.40 -7.18
C SER A 306 -9.33 1.66 -6.53
N GLN A 307 -9.52 1.02 -5.38
CA GLN A 307 -8.47 0.26 -4.68
C GLN A 307 -8.16 -1.10 -5.35
N PHE A 308 -9.03 -1.56 -6.27
CA PHE A 308 -8.83 -2.77 -7.08
C PHE A 308 -8.45 -2.48 -8.55
N ALA A 309 -8.32 -1.22 -8.95
CA ALA A 309 -7.97 -0.87 -10.33
C ALA A 309 -6.60 -1.43 -10.75
N ALA A 310 -6.36 -1.59 -12.05
CA ALA A 310 -5.04 -1.95 -12.55
C ALA A 310 -4.01 -0.83 -12.28
N GLY A 311 -2.72 -1.15 -12.25
CA GLY A 311 -1.63 -0.18 -12.00
C GLY A 311 -1.35 0.06 -10.51
N LEU A 312 -1.10 1.31 -10.08
CA LEU A 312 -0.79 1.67 -8.68
C LEU A 312 -2.01 1.68 -7.74
N SER A 313 -2.91 0.70 -7.85
CA SER A 313 -3.98 0.56 -6.86
C SER A 313 -3.45 0.05 -5.52
N ASP A 314 -4.19 0.29 -4.45
CA ASP A 314 -3.84 -0.21 -3.12
C ASP A 314 -3.66 -1.73 -3.10
N ARG A 315 -4.49 -2.48 -3.84
CA ARG A 315 -4.35 -3.94 -3.98
C ARG A 315 -3.05 -4.34 -4.65
N ASN A 316 -2.65 -3.67 -5.73
CA ASN A 316 -1.40 -3.97 -6.44
C ASN A 316 -0.18 -3.54 -5.61
N LEU A 317 -0.21 -2.35 -5.00
CA LEU A 317 0.81 -1.88 -4.08
C LEU A 317 0.97 -2.77 -2.84
N LEU A 318 -0.13 -3.37 -2.36
CA LEU A 318 -0.09 -4.38 -1.31
C LEU A 318 0.57 -5.68 -1.80
N ASN A 319 0.20 -6.18 -2.99
CA ASN A 319 0.79 -7.39 -3.55
C ASN A 319 2.31 -7.23 -3.81
N ASP A 320 2.74 -6.06 -4.28
CA ASP A 320 4.15 -5.76 -4.45
C ASP A 320 4.89 -5.71 -3.11
N TRP A 321 4.29 -5.10 -2.09
CA TRP A 321 4.81 -5.14 -0.73
C TRP A 321 4.88 -6.56 -0.17
N ILE A 322 3.87 -7.41 -0.38
CA ILE A 322 3.85 -8.82 0.03
C ILE A 322 5.03 -9.59 -0.58
N ARG A 323 5.32 -9.35 -1.87
CA ARG A 323 6.42 -10.02 -2.59
C ARG A 323 7.80 -9.63 -2.07
N THR A 324 7.94 -8.49 -1.38
CA THR A 324 9.19 -8.15 -0.66
C THR A 324 9.45 -9.04 0.56
N THR A 325 8.49 -9.90 0.94
CA THR A 325 8.55 -10.75 2.14
C THR A 325 8.81 -9.91 3.41
N PRO A 326 7.88 -9.02 3.78
CA PRO A 326 8.07 -8.14 4.93
C PRO A 326 8.15 -8.97 6.21
N ALA A 327 9.15 -8.69 7.07
CA ALA A 327 9.20 -9.30 8.40
C ALA A 327 7.89 -8.97 9.15
N PRO A 328 7.24 -9.94 9.84
CA PRO A 328 7.79 -11.22 10.31
C PRO A 328 7.56 -12.42 9.38
N PHE A 329 7.02 -12.21 8.17
CA PHE A 329 6.79 -13.29 7.22
C PHE A 329 8.13 -13.87 6.72
N VAL A 330 8.19 -15.18 6.55
CA VAL A 330 9.39 -15.90 6.09
C VAL A 330 9.32 -16.25 4.60
N GLY A 331 8.20 -15.95 3.95
CA GLY A 331 7.97 -16.11 2.53
C GLY A 331 6.57 -15.64 2.14
N TYR A 332 6.33 -15.54 0.84
CA TYR A 332 5.00 -15.27 0.28
C TYR A 332 4.53 -16.42 -0.62
N ILE A 333 3.23 -16.41 -0.97
CA ILE A 333 2.63 -17.27 -2.00
C ILE A 333 1.86 -16.36 -2.97
N ASP A 334 2.18 -16.43 -4.26
CA ASP A 334 1.57 -15.57 -5.30
C ASP A 334 0.21 -16.13 -5.77
N MET A 335 -0.76 -16.15 -4.86
CA MET A 335 -2.13 -16.60 -5.13
C MET A 335 -2.84 -15.76 -6.21
N ALA A 336 -2.47 -14.49 -6.32
CA ALA A 336 -3.01 -13.56 -7.30
C ALA A 336 -2.60 -13.97 -8.71
N ASP A 337 -1.30 -14.16 -8.93
CA ASP A 337 -0.74 -14.60 -10.22
C ASP A 337 -1.30 -15.95 -10.69
N ALA A 338 -1.66 -16.84 -9.77
CA ALA A 338 -2.27 -18.13 -10.12
C ALA A 338 -3.60 -17.96 -10.86
N VAL A 339 -4.35 -16.89 -10.59
CA VAL A 339 -5.72 -16.67 -11.08
C VAL A 339 -5.91 -15.41 -11.92
N GLU A 340 -4.92 -14.51 -11.95
CA GLU A 340 -4.91 -13.28 -12.74
C GLU A 340 -4.52 -13.49 -14.20
N SER A 341 -5.08 -12.68 -15.10
CA SER A 341 -4.75 -12.73 -16.52
C SER A 341 -3.27 -12.45 -16.82
N SER A 342 -2.71 -11.50 -16.07
CA SER A 342 -1.29 -11.16 -16.01
C SER A 342 -1.03 -10.49 -14.66
N ARG A 343 0.24 -10.44 -14.23
CA ARG A 343 0.58 -9.94 -12.90
C ARG A 343 0.04 -8.52 -12.68
N ASN A 344 -0.68 -8.33 -11.57
CA ASN A 344 -1.26 -7.04 -11.17
C ASN A 344 -2.24 -6.43 -12.21
N SER A 345 -2.77 -7.22 -13.14
CA SER A 345 -3.76 -6.75 -14.11
C SER A 345 -5.07 -6.30 -13.46
N GLY A 346 -5.35 -6.76 -12.23
CA GLY A 346 -6.62 -6.54 -11.56
C GLY A 346 -7.77 -7.28 -12.24
N LYS A 347 -7.47 -8.25 -13.13
CA LYS A 347 -8.44 -9.01 -13.92
C LYS A 347 -8.21 -10.50 -13.76
N TRP A 348 -9.29 -11.22 -13.57
CA TRP A 348 -9.27 -12.67 -13.54
C TRP A 348 -9.02 -13.24 -14.93
N LYS A 349 -8.38 -14.42 -15.00
CA LYS A 349 -8.31 -15.22 -16.23
C LYS A 349 -9.72 -15.50 -16.77
N VAL A 350 -9.93 -15.30 -18.07
CA VAL A 350 -11.17 -15.66 -18.76
C VAL A 350 -11.23 -17.18 -18.88
N ALA A 351 -12.25 -17.81 -18.27
CA ALA A 351 -12.61 -19.23 -18.35
C ALA A 351 -11.51 -20.29 -18.03
N PRO A 352 -11.67 -21.11 -16.97
CA PRO A 352 -12.44 -20.91 -15.75
C PRO A 352 -11.49 -20.66 -14.56
N ALA A 353 -11.45 -19.45 -14.00
CA ALA A 353 -10.72 -19.19 -12.75
C ALA A 353 -11.62 -18.63 -11.64
N MET A 354 -12.83 -18.17 -11.93
CA MET A 354 -13.72 -17.47 -10.98
C MET A 354 -15.19 -17.86 -11.12
N THR A 355 -15.97 -17.55 -10.10
CA THR A 355 -17.43 -17.62 -10.12
C THR A 355 -18.04 -16.36 -10.74
N ALA A 356 -19.37 -16.36 -10.93
CA ALA A 356 -20.10 -15.22 -11.47
C ALA A 356 -20.13 -13.99 -10.52
N ASP A 357 -19.71 -14.13 -9.26
CA ASP A 357 -19.69 -13.00 -8.32
C ASP A 357 -18.47 -12.09 -8.49
N GLY A 358 -17.45 -12.51 -9.26
CA GLY A 358 -16.25 -11.72 -9.55
C GLY A 358 -15.29 -11.55 -8.36
N ILE A 359 -15.53 -12.29 -7.27
CA ILE A 359 -14.79 -12.28 -6.01
C ILE A 359 -14.12 -13.64 -5.78
N HIS A 360 -14.86 -14.73 -5.98
CA HIS A 360 -14.44 -16.05 -5.57
C HIS A 360 -13.84 -16.86 -6.72
N PRO A 361 -12.76 -17.61 -6.48
CA PRO A 361 -12.29 -18.58 -7.45
C PRO A 361 -13.32 -19.71 -7.60
N ASN A 362 -13.53 -20.19 -8.83
CA ASN A 362 -14.30 -21.43 -9.03
C ASN A 362 -13.41 -22.66 -8.78
N ASN A 363 -13.90 -23.87 -9.08
CA ASN A 363 -13.11 -25.11 -8.92
C ASN A 363 -11.74 -25.08 -9.61
N ALA A 364 -11.66 -24.50 -10.81
CA ALA A 364 -10.41 -24.43 -11.56
C ALA A 364 -9.49 -23.31 -11.03
N GLY A 365 -10.04 -22.18 -10.55
CA GLY A 365 -9.27 -21.20 -9.78
C GLY A 365 -8.70 -21.77 -8.48
N HIS A 366 -9.51 -22.52 -7.73
CA HIS A 366 -9.06 -23.24 -6.55
C HIS A 366 -7.98 -24.29 -6.85
N GLN A 367 -8.07 -24.96 -7.99
CA GLN A 367 -7.00 -25.86 -8.45
C GLN A 367 -5.70 -25.09 -8.70
N ALA A 368 -5.76 -23.97 -9.43
CA ALA A 368 -4.59 -23.13 -9.69
C ALA A 368 -3.94 -22.60 -8.39
N MET A 369 -4.76 -22.14 -7.43
CA MET A 369 -4.30 -21.73 -6.11
C MET A 369 -3.67 -22.89 -5.31
N ALA A 370 -4.22 -24.10 -5.42
CA ALA A 370 -3.65 -25.28 -4.76
C ALA A 370 -2.29 -25.68 -5.35
N ASP A 371 -2.11 -25.45 -6.65
CA ASP A 371 -0.88 -25.77 -7.36
C ASP A 371 0.29 -24.89 -6.94
N VAL A 372 0.03 -23.62 -6.57
CA VAL A 372 1.06 -22.69 -6.08
C VAL A 372 1.26 -22.77 -4.56
N LEU A 373 0.31 -23.34 -3.81
CA LEU A 373 0.44 -23.57 -2.37
C LEU A 373 1.29 -24.83 -2.08
N ASP A 374 2.59 -24.77 -2.36
CA ASP A 374 3.53 -25.87 -2.12
C ASP A 374 3.77 -26.09 -0.61
N LEU A 375 2.98 -26.98 -0.02
CA LEU A 375 3.05 -27.28 1.41
C LEU A 375 4.35 -27.99 1.80
N VAL A 376 5.04 -28.65 0.87
CA VAL A 376 6.34 -29.29 1.14
C VAL A 376 7.40 -28.21 1.39
N LYS A 377 7.48 -27.21 0.52
CA LYS A 377 8.40 -26.08 0.67
C LYS A 377 8.06 -25.20 1.88
N ILE A 378 6.77 -24.91 2.11
CA ILE A 378 6.31 -24.14 3.28
C ILE A 378 6.73 -24.81 4.58
N THR A 379 6.55 -26.14 4.67
CA THR A 379 6.92 -26.88 5.89
C THR A 379 8.43 -27.03 6.06
N ALA A 380 9.19 -27.02 4.96
CA ALA A 380 10.65 -26.94 4.97
C ALA A 380 11.19 -25.54 5.35
N GLY A 381 10.35 -24.50 5.38
CA GLY A 381 10.80 -23.12 5.63
C GLY A 381 11.40 -22.43 4.40
N GLN A 382 11.12 -22.93 3.19
CA GLN A 382 11.57 -22.33 1.95
C GLN A 382 10.60 -21.26 1.46
N ILE A 383 11.09 -20.28 0.69
CA ILE A 383 10.24 -19.31 -0.02
C ILE A 383 9.53 -20.03 -1.15
N VAL A 384 8.21 -19.86 -1.25
CA VAL A 384 7.39 -20.45 -2.32
C VAL A 384 7.03 -19.38 -3.33
N SER A 385 7.96 -19.11 -4.25
CA SER A 385 7.65 -18.42 -5.50
C SER A 385 7.55 -19.47 -6.60
N VAL A 386 6.32 -19.77 -7.01
CA VAL A 386 6.07 -20.52 -8.26
C VAL A 386 4.91 -19.81 -8.95
N ASN A 387 5.21 -18.79 -9.76
CA ASN A 387 4.39 -18.60 -10.95
C ASN A 387 4.85 -19.71 -11.92
N PRO A 388 4.06 -20.75 -12.24
CA PRO A 388 4.45 -21.78 -13.19
C PRO A 388 4.58 -21.24 -14.62
N ASN A 389 4.20 -19.98 -14.87
CA ASN A 389 4.42 -19.26 -16.11
C ASN A 389 4.67 -17.76 -15.80
N PRO A 390 5.83 -17.39 -15.24
CA PRO A 390 6.13 -15.99 -14.99
C PRO A 390 6.05 -15.27 -16.33
N ASP A 391 5.38 -14.13 -16.35
CA ASP A 391 5.44 -13.30 -17.54
C ASP A 391 6.90 -12.88 -17.75
N ILE A 392 7.45 -13.27 -18.89
CA ILE A 392 8.81 -12.99 -19.32
C ILE A 392 8.81 -12.11 -20.58
N THR A 393 7.65 -11.61 -21.00
CA THR A 393 7.50 -10.83 -22.23
C THR A 393 7.68 -9.36 -21.88
N PRO A 394 8.77 -8.71 -22.31
CA PRO A 394 8.93 -7.29 -22.07
C PRO A 394 7.90 -6.46 -22.85
N PRO A 395 7.52 -5.28 -22.35
CA PRO A 395 6.74 -4.32 -23.13
C PRO A 395 7.42 -3.93 -24.44
N ALA A 396 6.66 -3.35 -25.36
CA ALA A 396 7.24 -2.68 -26.50
C ALA A 396 8.09 -1.46 -26.07
N VAL A 397 9.12 -1.14 -26.87
CA VAL A 397 9.98 0.01 -26.62
C VAL A 397 9.17 1.31 -26.73
N PRO A 398 9.31 2.27 -25.78
CA PRO A 398 8.68 3.58 -25.90
C PRO A 398 9.01 4.28 -27.22
N THR A 399 8.05 5.01 -27.79
CA THR A 399 8.21 5.72 -29.06
C THR A 399 8.12 7.24 -28.86
N GLY A 400 8.42 8.03 -29.89
CA GLY A 400 8.31 9.50 -29.81
C GLY A 400 9.18 10.14 -28.73
N PHE A 401 10.29 9.50 -28.35
CA PHE A 401 11.18 10.01 -27.32
C PHE A 401 11.85 11.30 -27.77
N THR A 402 11.72 12.37 -26.98
CA THR A 402 12.38 13.66 -27.20
C THR A 402 12.99 14.18 -25.90
N VAL A 403 14.06 14.97 -26.05
CA VAL A 403 14.74 15.62 -24.92
C VAL A 403 15.05 17.05 -25.31
N VAL A 404 14.61 18.01 -24.49
CA VAL A 404 14.79 19.45 -24.72
C VAL A 404 15.66 20.03 -23.60
N ALA A 405 16.71 20.75 -23.98
CA ALA A 405 17.59 21.43 -23.03
C ALA A 405 16.85 22.53 -22.26
N GLY A 406 17.05 22.58 -20.96
CA GLY A 406 16.70 23.71 -20.11
C GLY A 406 17.94 24.33 -19.46
N GLN A 407 17.72 25.32 -18.60
CA GLN A 407 18.76 25.83 -17.72
C GLN A 407 19.02 24.80 -16.62
N GLU A 408 20.24 24.27 -16.55
CA GLU A 408 20.65 23.24 -15.58
C GLU A 408 19.65 22.07 -15.47
N SER A 409 18.96 21.77 -16.58
CA SER A 409 17.89 20.79 -16.65
C SER A 409 17.68 20.26 -18.06
N ALA A 410 16.96 19.14 -18.16
CA ALA A 410 16.47 18.59 -19.42
C ALA A 410 15.03 18.12 -19.25
N THR A 411 14.17 18.45 -20.22
CA THR A 411 12.77 18.01 -20.26
C THR A 411 12.66 16.85 -21.25
N LEU A 412 12.29 15.69 -20.74
CA LEU A 412 12.09 14.45 -21.48
C LEU A 412 10.60 14.23 -21.72
N SER A 413 10.22 13.78 -22.91
CA SER A 413 8.85 13.34 -23.22
C SER A 413 8.86 12.14 -24.18
N TRP A 414 7.81 11.31 -24.12
CA TRP A 414 7.70 10.09 -24.90
C TRP A 414 6.23 9.63 -25.04
N THR A 415 6.03 8.60 -25.87
CA THR A 415 4.78 7.85 -26.01
C THR A 415 4.95 6.46 -25.41
N ASN A 416 4.09 6.13 -24.45
CA ASN A 416 4.07 4.81 -23.82
C ASN A 416 3.63 3.72 -24.83
N PRO A 417 4.14 2.50 -24.69
CA PRO A 417 3.62 1.38 -25.47
C PRO A 417 2.19 1.02 -25.05
N ALA A 418 1.49 0.26 -25.89
CA ALA A 418 0.08 -0.11 -25.68
C ALA A 418 -0.10 -1.36 -24.79
N ASP A 419 1.00 -1.91 -24.27
CA ASP A 419 1.01 -3.07 -23.37
C ASP A 419 0.10 -2.82 -22.15
N LEU A 420 -0.84 -3.75 -21.92
CA LEU A 420 -1.88 -3.60 -20.89
C LEU A 420 -1.33 -3.70 -19.46
N ASP A 421 -0.15 -4.28 -19.31
CA ASP A 421 0.58 -4.48 -18.06
C ASP A 421 1.79 -3.54 -17.92
N LEU A 422 1.90 -2.51 -18.76
CA LEU A 422 2.92 -1.47 -18.60
C LEU A 422 2.86 -0.88 -17.19
N TYR A 423 3.97 -0.96 -16.46
CA TYR A 423 4.14 -0.34 -15.15
C TYR A 423 4.62 1.11 -15.30
N GLY A 424 5.63 1.35 -16.12
CA GLY A 424 6.15 2.69 -16.38
C GLY A 424 7.45 2.70 -17.16
N ILE A 425 8.15 3.84 -17.13
CA ILE A 425 9.36 4.10 -17.93
C ILE A 425 10.58 4.29 -17.04
N ASN A 426 11.66 3.55 -17.32
CA ASN A 426 12.97 3.80 -16.73
C ASN A 426 13.73 4.81 -17.59
N ILE A 427 14.39 5.77 -16.94
CA ILE A 427 15.20 6.80 -17.60
C ILE A 427 16.66 6.53 -17.30
N TYR A 428 17.50 6.62 -18.34
CA TYR A 428 18.94 6.44 -18.25
C TYR A 428 19.65 7.69 -18.73
N ARG A 429 20.61 8.19 -17.94
CA ARG A 429 21.51 9.30 -18.27
C ARG A 429 22.94 8.77 -18.25
N ASP A 430 23.63 8.91 -19.38
CA ASP A 430 25.00 8.40 -19.58
C ASP A 430 25.14 6.91 -19.23
N GLY A 431 24.10 6.14 -19.56
CA GLY A 431 24.04 4.69 -19.30
C GLY A 431 23.62 4.30 -17.87
N VAL A 432 23.44 5.25 -16.97
CA VAL A 432 23.03 5.00 -15.57
C VAL A 432 21.56 5.35 -15.39
N ARG A 433 20.80 4.48 -14.71
CA ARG A 433 19.39 4.73 -14.40
C ARG A 433 19.26 5.92 -13.43
N VAL A 434 18.38 6.86 -13.78
CA VAL A 434 18.11 8.07 -13.01
C VAL A 434 16.76 7.95 -12.31
N GLY A 435 16.79 7.95 -10.98
CA GLY A 435 15.59 7.96 -10.15
C GLY A 435 14.74 6.69 -10.23
N ALA A 436 13.51 6.79 -9.73
CA ALA A 436 12.51 5.72 -9.81
C ALA A 436 11.86 5.67 -11.20
N THR A 437 11.20 4.55 -11.51
CA THR A 437 10.37 4.41 -12.72
C THR A 437 9.32 5.52 -12.78
N VAL A 438 9.21 6.16 -13.94
CA VAL A 438 8.26 7.24 -14.18
C VAL A 438 6.94 6.68 -14.70
N ILE A 439 5.85 7.07 -14.06
CA ILE A 439 4.48 6.73 -14.48
C ILE A 439 3.89 7.98 -15.12
N GLY A 440 3.80 7.97 -16.44
CA GLY A 440 3.43 9.13 -17.25
C GLY A 440 4.19 9.14 -18.56
N THR A 441 4.20 10.30 -19.21
CA THR A 441 4.77 10.51 -20.55
C THR A 441 5.83 11.62 -20.59
N SER A 442 6.24 12.14 -19.43
CA SER A 442 7.28 13.16 -19.35
C SER A 442 8.01 13.18 -18.00
N LYS A 443 9.22 13.73 -18.00
CA LYS A 443 10.04 13.97 -16.80
C LYS A 443 10.94 15.18 -17.02
N ILE A 444 11.10 16.01 -15.99
CA ILE A 444 12.16 17.03 -15.94
C ILE A 444 13.29 16.47 -15.07
N ASP A 445 14.48 16.36 -15.64
CA ASP A 445 15.72 16.05 -14.93
C ASP A 445 16.42 17.37 -14.59
N THR A 446 16.68 17.65 -13.32
CA THR A 446 17.19 18.93 -12.81
C THR A 446 18.54 18.75 -12.11
N GLY A 447 19.24 19.86 -11.86
CA GLY A 447 20.55 19.83 -11.22
C GLY A 447 21.67 19.37 -12.16
N LEU A 448 21.48 19.54 -13.46
CA LEU A 448 22.49 19.27 -14.48
C LEU A 448 23.49 20.41 -14.52
N THR A 449 24.73 20.11 -14.85
CA THR A 449 25.74 21.15 -15.10
C THR A 449 25.54 21.73 -16.49
N GLY A 450 25.29 23.03 -16.57
CA GLY A 450 25.17 23.69 -17.88
C GLY A 450 26.48 23.67 -18.67
N GLY A 451 26.38 23.51 -19.98
CA GLY A 451 27.52 23.32 -20.88
C GLY A 451 28.03 21.87 -20.98
N THR A 452 27.58 20.97 -20.09
CA THR A 452 27.91 19.54 -20.16
C THR A 452 26.89 18.80 -21.03
N THR A 453 27.34 18.02 -22.02
CA THR A 453 26.46 17.17 -22.82
C THR A 453 26.12 15.88 -22.07
N TYR A 454 24.83 15.56 -22.02
CA TYR A 454 24.31 14.32 -21.43
C TYR A 454 23.61 13.47 -22.51
N SER A 455 23.74 12.15 -22.41
CA SER A 455 23.07 11.19 -23.29
C SER A 455 21.90 10.51 -22.57
N TYR A 456 20.69 10.65 -23.09
CA TYR A 456 19.50 10.05 -22.51
C TYR A 456 18.95 8.90 -23.34
N ARG A 457 18.46 7.86 -22.65
CA ARG A 457 17.69 6.74 -23.19
C ARG A 457 16.55 6.40 -22.24
N ILE A 458 15.52 5.74 -22.75
CA ILE A 458 14.42 5.23 -21.94
C ILE A 458 14.06 3.79 -22.33
N SER A 459 13.45 3.06 -21.41
CA SER A 459 12.86 1.73 -21.62
C SER A 459 11.52 1.65 -20.89
N ALA A 460 10.63 0.80 -21.39
CA ALA A 460 9.40 0.45 -20.71
C ALA A 460 9.64 -0.75 -19.78
N VAL A 461 8.95 -0.78 -18.65
CA VAL A 461 8.94 -1.90 -17.72
C VAL A 461 7.49 -2.27 -17.41
N ASP A 462 7.17 -3.56 -17.40
CA ASP A 462 5.85 -4.07 -17.04
C ASP A 462 5.70 -4.31 -15.52
N ASN A 463 4.51 -4.72 -15.10
CA ASN A 463 4.22 -5.11 -13.71
C ASN A 463 4.91 -6.41 -13.27
N ALA A 464 5.47 -7.19 -14.20
CA ALA A 464 6.29 -8.39 -13.94
C ALA A 464 7.78 -8.09 -13.79
N GLY A 465 8.20 -6.85 -14.07
CA GLY A 465 9.59 -6.42 -14.02
C GLY A 465 10.37 -6.73 -15.29
N ASN A 466 9.72 -7.17 -16.38
CA ASN A 466 10.40 -7.29 -17.67
C ASN A 466 10.61 -5.90 -18.25
N GLU A 467 11.82 -5.66 -18.75
CA GLU A 467 12.22 -4.38 -19.29
C GLU A 467 12.47 -4.47 -20.79
N SER A 468 11.87 -3.55 -21.55
CA SER A 468 12.05 -3.46 -22.99
C SER A 468 13.50 -3.14 -23.35
N ALA A 469 13.84 -3.27 -24.64
CA ALA A 469 15.06 -2.63 -25.14
C ALA A 469 15.02 -1.10 -24.91
N LEU A 470 16.20 -0.50 -24.83
CA LEU A 470 16.36 0.96 -24.72
C LEU A 470 16.06 1.65 -26.06
N THR A 471 15.55 2.87 -25.99
CA THR A 471 15.50 3.78 -27.16
C THR A 471 16.89 4.15 -27.66
N SER A 472 16.96 4.68 -28.88
CA SER A 472 18.16 5.36 -29.39
C SER A 472 18.52 6.54 -28.49
N PRO A 473 19.83 6.79 -28.26
CA PRO A 473 20.27 7.89 -27.41
C PRO A 473 19.93 9.25 -28.02
N ILE A 474 19.50 10.19 -27.17
CA ILE A 474 19.38 11.61 -27.51
C ILE A 474 20.36 12.38 -26.65
N ASN A 475 21.24 13.14 -27.30
CA ASN A 475 22.21 13.98 -26.61
C ASN A 475 21.66 15.40 -26.45
N VAL A 476 21.83 15.97 -25.27
CA VAL A 476 21.39 17.32 -24.94
C VAL A 476 22.45 18.05 -24.12
N THR A 477 22.61 19.35 -24.35
CA THR A 477 23.52 20.21 -23.58
C THR A 477 22.69 21.28 -22.88
N PRO A 478 22.40 21.14 -21.56
CA PRO A 478 21.71 22.15 -20.78
C PRO A 478 22.47 23.47 -20.79
N THR A 479 21.77 24.58 -20.67
CA THR A 479 22.40 25.89 -20.56
C THR A 479 22.88 26.15 -19.14
N ALA A 480 24.00 26.84 -18.99
CA ALA A 480 24.47 27.29 -17.69
C ALA A 480 23.54 28.35 -17.12
N LYS A 481 23.39 28.35 -15.79
CA LYS A 481 22.79 29.50 -15.12
C LYS A 481 23.66 30.74 -15.38
N PRO A 482 23.08 31.90 -15.76
CA PRO A 482 23.82 33.14 -15.83
C PRO A 482 24.50 33.43 -14.48
N VAL A 483 25.80 33.73 -14.52
CA VAL A 483 26.54 34.13 -13.33
C VAL A 483 26.09 35.54 -12.95
N PHE A 484 25.39 35.66 -11.83
CA PHE A 484 25.01 36.95 -11.27
C PHE A 484 26.25 37.63 -10.67
N THR A 485 26.59 38.83 -11.14
CA THR A 485 27.63 39.66 -10.52
C THR A 485 26.93 40.63 -9.55
N PRO A 486 27.24 40.59 -8.24
CA PRO A 486 26.67 41.52 -7.28
C PRO A 486 26.87 42.97 -7.72
N VAL A 487 25.83 43.78 -7.51
CA VAL A 487 25.85 45.22 -7.78
C VAL A 487 25.72 45.94 -6.45
N THR A 488 26.57 46.93 -6.19
CA THR A 488 26.44 47.81 -5.01
C THR A 488 26.63 49.26 -5.42
N ASP A 489 25.85 50.15 -4.83
CA ASP A 489 25.94 51.58 -5.05
C ASP A 489 25.66 52.35 -3.73
N ASP A 490 26.65 53.09 -3.24
CA ASP A 490 26.56 54.00 -2.09
C ASP A 490 26.21 55.44 -2.49
N PHE A 491 26.03 55.69 -3.79
CA PHE A 491 25.74 56.97 -4.43
C PHE A 491 26.69 58.12 -4.07
N ASN A 492 27.82 57.82 -3.42
CA ASN A 492 28.75 58.81 -2.87
C ASN A 492 29.64 59.39 -3.98
N ARG A 493 29.05 60.29 -4.76
CA ARG A 493 29.69 60.95 -5.90
C ARG A 493 29.19 62.39 -6.04
N THR A 494 29.83 63.15 -6.92
CA THR A 494 29.50 64.55 -7.18
C THR A 494 28.03 64.75 -7.54
N ALA A 495 27.42 65.80 -7.00
CA ALA A 495 26.04 66.16 -7.25
C ALA A 495 25.75 66.32 -8.75
N SER A 496 24.59 65.85 -9.19
CA SER A 496 24.17 65.83 -10.58
C SER A 496 22.64 65.89 -10.64
N THR A 497 22.10 66.70 -11.55
CA THR A 497 20.64 66.82 -11.75
C THR A 497 20.16 66.02 -12.96
N THR A 498 21.05 65.34 -13.67
CA THR A 498 20.75 64.70 -14.98
C THR A 498 21.12 63.22 -15.06
N THR A 499 21.96 62.73 -14.14
CA THR A 499 22.36 61.33 -14.10
C THR A 499 22.85 60.88 -12.71
N MET A 500 22.59 59.62 -12.36
CA MET A 500 23.23 58.88 -11.26
C MET A 500 24.59 58.28 -11.66
N GLY A 501 24.90 58.21 -12.95
CA GLY A 501 26.16 57.62 -13.45
C GLY A 501 26.19 56.10 -13.33
N ASN A 502 27.34 55.58 -12.90
CA ASN A 502 27.55 54.14 -12.70
C ASN A 502 27.49 53.81 -11.20
N ALA A 503 27.02 52.61 -10.88
CA ALA A 503 27.15 52.02 -9.57
C ALA A 503 28.61 51.89 -9.16
N THR A 504 28.87 51.77 -7.85
CA THR A 504 30.21 51.60 -7.28
C THR A 504 30.92 50.38 -7.85
N THR A 505 30.17 49.34 -8.22
CA THR A 505 30.66 48.14 -8.92
C THR A 505 30.84 48.30 -10.44
N GLY A 506 30.58 49.48 -11.00
CA GLY A 506 30.90 49.87 -12.37
C GLY A 506 29.75 49.79 -13.39
N GLN A 507 28.62 49.19 -13.05
CA GLN A 507 27.47 49.04 -13.95
C GLN A 507 26.71 50.37 -14.10
N ALA A 508 26.31 50.72 -15.32
CA ALA A 508 25.55 51.94 -15.57
C ALA A 508 24.11 51.85 -15.05
N TRP A 509 23.61 52.96 -14.50
CA TRP A 509 22.18 53.12 -14.26
C TRP A 509 21.43 53.42 -15.55
N GLU A 510 20.28 52.77 -15.69
CA GLU A 510 19.34 52.94 -16.79
C GLU A 510 18.03 53.52 -16.27
N TYR A 511 17.58 54.60 -16.89
CA TYR A 511 16.36 55.29 -16.48
C TYR A 511 15.20 54.79 -17.33
N LEU A 512 14.42 53.86 -16.76
CA LEU A 512 13.21 53.38 -17.42
C LEU A 512 12.18 54.51 -17.61
N LYS A 513 12.16 55.48 -16.69
CA LYS A 513 11.40 56.73 -16.85
C LYS A 513 11.93 57.86 -15.98
N GLY A 514 11.90 59.05 -16.56
CA GLY A 514 12.18 60.31 -15.88
C GLY A 514 13.67 60.59 -15.72
N VAL A 515 13.99 61.67 -15.01
CA VAL A 515 15.36 62.15 -14.82
C VAL A 515 15.79 61.88 -13.39
N TRP A 516 16.94 61.24 -13.23
CA TRP A 516 17.52 60.87 -11.93
C TRP A 516 18.87 61.57 -11.74
N GLY A 517 19.22 61.83 -10.49
CA GLY A 517 20.42 62.56 -10.13
C GLY A 517 21.01 62.13 -8.80
N ILE A 518 22.08 62.82 -8.40
CA ILE A 518 22.77 62.69 -7.12
C ILE A 518 22.65 64.02 -6.38
N THR A 519 22.17 64.00 -5.15
CA THR A 519 22.09 65.21 -4.30
C THR A 519 23.48 65.69 -3.88
N ALA A 520 23.56 66.90 -3.32
CA ALA A 520 24.80 67.41 -2.72
C ALA A 520 25.32 66.55 -1.54
N SER A 521 24.44 65.76 -0.92
CA SER A 521 24.75 64.83 0.16
C SER A 521 25.13 63.42 -0.33
N GLY A 522 25.25 63.19 -1.64
CA GLY A 522 25.63 61.90 -2.20
C GLY A 522 24.51 60.86 -2.18
N ARG A 523 23.28 61.25 -2.48
CA ARG A 523 22.10 60.35 -2.48
C ARG A 523 21.43 60.33 -3.84
N ALA A 524 20.96 59.16 -4.26
CA ALA A 524 20.14 59.05 -5.47
C ALA A 524 18.78 59.71 -5.27
N TYR A 525 18.33 60.52 -6.22
CA TYR A 525 17.02 61.15 -6.17
C TYR A 525 16.41 61.38 -7.55
N ALA A 526 15.10 61.61 -7.59
CA ALA A 526 14.36 61.95 -8.80
C ALA A 526 14.47 63.46 -9.09
N ALA A 527 15.34 63.84 -10.05
CA ALA A 527 15.69 65.23 -10.32
C ALA A 527 14.68 66.01 -11.18
N GLY A 528 13.85 65.32 -11.97
CA GLY A 528 12.75 65.92 -12.75
C GLY A 528 11.39 65.58 -12.15
N GLY A 529 10.52 66.58 -11.96
CA GLY A 529 9.20 66.43 -11.34
C GLY A 529 8.44 65.17 -11.77
N THR A 530 8.12 64.32 -10.79
CA THR A 530 7.48 62.98 -10.91
C THR A 530 8.22 61.96 -11.81
N ALA A 531 9.47 61.58 -11.47
CA ALA A 531 10.24 60.54 -12.18
C ALA A 531 10.19 59.16 -11.48
N ASP A 532 9.95 58.09 -12.24
CA ASP A 532 9.14 56.93 -11.82
C ASP A 532 9.93 55.62 -11.65
N SER A 533 11.03 55.37 -12.36
CA SER A 533 11.83 54.15 -12.14
C SER A 533 13.20 54.20 -12.80
N ALA A 534 14.23 53.80 -12.06
CA ALA A 534 15.59 53.57 -12.52
C ALA A 534 16.03 52.15 -12.14
N THR A 535 16.78 51.50 -13.02
CA THR A 535 17.34 50.17 -12.80
C THR A 535 18.82 50.17 -13.09
N VAL A 536 19.60 49.39 -12.36
CA VAL A 536 21.00 49.16 -12.71
C VAL A 536 21.10 47.80 -13.40
N VAL A 537 22.02 47.68 -14.36
CA VAL A 537 22.14 46.48 -15.20
C VAL A 537 22.94 45.39 -14.47
N PRO A 538 22.31 44.28 -14.08
CA PRO A 538 22.97 42.99 -14.22
C PRO A 538 22.15 42.05 -15.12
N PHE A 539 22.76 41.55 -16.18
CA PHE A 539 22.12 40.59 -17.08
C PHE A 539 21.88 39.26 -16.34
N GLY A 540 20.62 38.82 -16.27
CA GLY A 540 20.31 37.41 -16.53
C GLY A 540 19.50 36.63 -15.49
N SER A 541 19.17 37.17 -14.31
CA SER A 541 18.40 36.42 -13.30
C SER A 541 17.15 37.16 -12.82
N ALA A 542 16.01 36.48 -12.92
CA ALA A 542 14.76 36.86 -12.24
C ALA A 542 14.80 36.59 -10.73
N ASP A 543 15.74 35.76 -10.29
CA ASP A 543 16.03 35.51 -8.88
C ASP A 543 17.16 36.44 -8.44
N ALA A 544 16.85 37.31 -7.49
CA ALA A 544 17.75 38.33 -6.97
C ALA A 544 17.27 38.82 -5.61
N THR A 545 18.21 39.26 -4.79
CA THR A 545 17.96 40.03 -3.57
C THR A 545 18.28 41.48 -3.85
N VAL A 546 17.28 42.34 -3.87
CA VAL A 546 17.42 43.79 -4.07
C VAL A 546 17.26 44.47 -2.72
N GLU A 547 18.12 45.42 -2.37
CA GLU A 547 18.04 46.16 -1.11
C GLU A 547 18.42 47.63 -1.33
N ALA A 548 17.77 48.55 -0.61
CA ALA A 548 18.14 49.96 -0.57
C ALA A 548 17.71 50.60 0.76
N THR A 549 18.40 51.65 1.17
CA THR A 549 17.97 52.53 2.24
C THR A 549 17.09 53.64 1.68
N PHE A 550 15.88 53.80 2.21
CA PHE A 550 14.96 54.88 1.84
C PHE A 550 15.21 56.07 2.76
N VAL A 551 16.13 56.95 2.39
CA VAL A 551 16.64 58.01 3.28
C VAL A 551 15.62 59.12 3.50
N ILE A 552 15.05 59.64 2.41
CA ILE A 552 13.86 60.50 2.46
C ILE A 552 12.79 59.80 1.65
N SER A 553 11.67 59.49 2.28
CA SER A 553 10.75 58.49 1.77
C SER A 553 9.32 59.03 1.74
N PRO A 554 8.99 59.95 0.81
CA PRO A 554 7.59 60.30 0.58
C PRO A 554 6.77 59.06 0.16
N ASN A 555 5.45 59.17 0.17
CA ASN A 555 4.61 58.12 -0.39
C ASN A 555 5.03 57.81 -1.84
N ASN A 556 4.97 56.54 -2.21
CA ASN A 556 5.41 55.98 -3.49
C ASN A 556 6.94 55.97 -3.71
N THR A 557 7.73 55.96 -2.62
CA THR A 557 9.15 55.55 -2.63
C THR A 557 9.23 54.03 -2.78
N ARG A 558 10.04 53.53 -3.71
CA ARG A 558 9.93 52.17 -4.23
C ARG A 558 11.25 51.45 -4.42
N LEU A 559 11.19 50.13 -4.19
CA LEU A 559 12.19 49.18 -4.65
C LEU A 559 11.58 48.36 -5.78
N ILE A 560 12.36 48.07 -6.81
CA ILE A 560 11.91 47.46 -8.06
C ILE A 560 12.70 46.17 -8.30
N CYS A 561 12.00 45.09 -8.65
CA CYS A 561 12.59 43.85 -9.12
C CYS A 561 11.85 43.33 -10.36
N ARG A 562 12.51 42.44 -11.11
CA ARG A 562 11.96 41.80 -12.31
C ARG A 562 11.48 42.78 -13.39
N ALA A 563 12.19 43.88 -13.56
CA ALA A 563 11.87 44.88 -14.56
C ALA A 563 12.29 44.43 -15.96
N THR A 564 11.37 44.56 -16.93
CA THR A 564 11.63 44.34 -18.35
C THR A 564 11.36 45.59 -19.19
N ALA A 565 10.54 46.51 -18.68
CA ALA A 565 10.23 47.81 -19.29
C ALA A 565 9.71 48.79 -18.22
N GLU A 566 9.52 50.06 -18.60
CA GLU A 566 8.95 51.13 -17.75
C GLU A 566 7.65 50.73 -17.02
N ASN A 567 6.80 49.95 -17.66
CA ASN A 567 5.49 49.58 -17.13
C ASN A 567 5.37 48.08 -16.86
N ALA A 568 6.50 47.37 -16.71
CA ALA A 568 6.54 45.92 -16.52
C ALA A 568 7.58 45.54 -15.47
N TYR A 569 7.18 45.53 -14.19
CA TYR A 569 8.02 45.13 -13.07
C TYR A 569 7.20 44.76 -11.83
N ILE A 570 7.88 44.22 -10.82
CA ILE A 570 7.37 44.05 -9.46
C ILE A 570 7.98 45.14 -8.58
N THR A 571 7.20 45.69 -7.66
CA THR A 571 7.67 46.74 -6.76
C THR A 571 7.06 46.62 -5.38
N VAL A 572 7.82 47.02 -4.36
CA VAL A 572 7.26 47.42 -3.07
C VAL A 572 7.24 48.95 -3.02
N GLN A 573 6.13 49.52 -2.56
CA GLN A 573 5.95 50.96 -2.39
C GLN A 573 5.69 51.30 -0.93
N LYS A 574 6.27 52.41 -0.48
CA LYS A 574 5.89 53.05 0.78
C LYS A 574 4.53 53.75 0.64
N GLY A 575 3.55 53.30 1.41
CA GLY A 575 2.29 54.00 1.65
C GLY A 575 2.33 54.84 2.92
N THR A 576 1.19 55.42 3.30
CA THR A 576 1.06 56.26 4.50
C THR A 576 1.28 55.48 5.79
N SER A 577 0.84 54.22 5.85
CA SER A 577 0.82 53.40 7.07
C SER A 577 1.33 51.97 6.89
N LYS A 578 1.87 51.65 5.70
CA LYS A 578 2.33 50.31 5.34
C LYS A 578 3.25 50.34 4.12
N TYR A 579 4.00 49.26 3.92
CA TYR A 579 4.58 48.92 2.62
C TYR A 579 3.66 47.97 1.87
N GLU A 580 3.55 48.16 0.57
CA GLU A 580 2.62 47.42 -0.29
C GLU A 580 3.35 46.89 -1.52
N MET A 581 3.16 45.61 -1.85
CA MET A 581 3.71 45.04 -3.07
C MET A 581 2.71 45.16 -4.22
N PHE A 582 3.20 45.52 -5.40
CA PHE A 582 2.43 45.59 -6.62
C PHE A 582 3.16 44.92 -7.77
N ARG A 583 2.37 44.31 -8.65
CA ARG A 583 2.74 44.05 -10.04
C ARG A 583 2.34 45.26 -10.88
N ARG A 584 3.27 45.83 -11.63
CA ARG A 584 2.99 46.87 -12.63
C ARG A 584 2.91 46.25 -14.01
N ASN A 585 1.73 46.34 -14.66
CA ASN A 585 1.51 45.92 -16.05
C ASN A 585 0.16 46.42 -16.63
N PRO A 586 0.13 47.49 -17.43
CA PRO A 586 0.75 48.80 -17.21
C PRO A 586 0.25 49.51 -15.93
N GLY A 587 -0.89 49.07 -15.39
CA GLY A 587 -1.45 49.53 -14.12
C GLY A 587 -0.84 48.81 -12.92
N PHE A 588 -1.05 49.35 -11.73
CA PHE A 588 -0.64 48.73 -10.48
C PHE A 588 -1.72 47.77 -9.97
N VAL A 589 -1.33 46.51 -9.79
CA VAL A 589 -2.17 45.47 -9.19
C VAL A 589 -1.49 45.01 -7.90
N ALA A 590 -2.16 45.17 -6.76
CA ALA A 590 -1.62 44.72 -5.48
C ALA A 590 -1.41 43.20 -5.49
N ILE A 591 -0.28 42.74 -4.95
CA ILE A 591 0.06 41.33 -4.83
C ILE A 591 0.38 41.03 -3.35
N GLY A 592 -0.39 40.13 -2.72
CA GLY A 592 -0.31 39.83 -1.28
C GLY A 592 -1.31 40.58 -0.40
N ASP A 593 -1.55 40.03 0.78
CA ASP A 593 -2.53 40.57 1.74
C ASP A 593 -1.96 41.75 2.56
N THR A 594 -2.83 42.72 2.81
CA THR A 594 -2.57 44.10 3.23
C THR A 594 -2.41 44.29 4.75
N GLY A 595 -1.83 43.31 5.45
CA GLY A 595 -2.04 43.14 6.89
C GLY A 595 -0.84 43.32 7.84
N VAL A 596 0.31 43.86 7.43
CA VAL A 596 1.42 44.12 8.38
C VAL A 596 1.65 45.62 8.51
N SER A 597 1.03 46.22 9.52
CA SER A 597 1.18 47.62 9.92
C SER A 597 2.60 47.87 10.46
N ILE A 598 3.54 48.17 9.56
CA ILE A 598 4.70 48.96 9.91
C ILE A 598 4.43 50.40 9.50
N THR A 599 4.61 51.34 10.42
CA THR A 599 4.63 52.76 10.08
C THR A 599 5.94 53.02 9.32
N PRO A 600 5.91 53.22 8.00
CA PRO A 600 7.11 53.38 7.22
C PRO A 600 7.82 54.68 7.62
N ALA A 601 9.14 54.66 7.73
CA ALA A 601 9.93 55.79 8.21
C ALA A 601 11.12 56.09 7.30
N ASP A 602 11.57 57.34 7.34
CA ASP A 602 12.84 57.76 6.74
C ASP A 602 14.00 57.01 7.41
N GLY A 603 14.88 56.46 6.58
CA GLY A 603 15.99 55.60 6.99
C GLY A 603 15.69 54.09 6.99
N ASP A 604 14.48 53.66 6.62
CA ASP A 604 14.17 52.24 6.50
C ASP A 604 15.07 51.55 5.46
N VAL A 605 15.63 50.40 5.83
CA VAL A 605 16.30 49.47 4.90
C VAL A 605 15.28 48.49 4.35
N VAL A 606 14.98 48.63 3.07
CA VAL A 606 13.95 47.85 2.37
C VAL A 606 14.61 46.83 1.46
N LYS A 607 14.26 45.55 1.63
CA LYS A 607 14.79 44.44 0.84
C LYS A 607 13.69 43.59 0.22
N LEU A 608 13.86 43.25 -1.05
CA LEU A 608 13.05 42.29 -1.79
C LEU A 608 13.90 41.08 -2.18
N VAL A 609 13.46 39.87 -1.79
CA VAL A 609 14.07 38.60 -2.21
C VAL A 609 13.15 37.91 -3.21
N CYS A 610 13.62 37.76 -4.44
CA CYS A 610 12.94 37.03 -5.50
C CYS A 610 13.60 35.67 -5.67
N SER A 611 12.85 34.58 -5.46
CA SER A 611 13.35 33.21 -5.59
C SER A 611 12.26 32.32 -6.19
N GLY A 612 12.41 31.93 -7.44
CA GLY A 612 11.38 31.18 -8.16
C GLY A 612 10.07 31.96 -8.23
N SER A 613 8.96 31.35 -7.80
CA SER A 613 7.68 32.06 -7.69
C SER A 613 7.51 32.81 -6.36
N ASN A 614 8.46 32.74 -5.43
CA ASN A 614 8.34 33.34 -4.10
C ASN A 614 8.99 34.74 -4.07
N ILE A 615 8.26 35.74 -3.56
CA ILE A 615 8.75 37.10 -3.37
C ILE A 615 8.54 37.52 -1.93
N LYS A 616 9.63 37.89 -1.25
CA LYS A 616 9.62 38.29 0.15
C LYS A 616 10.05 39.74 0.32
N LEU A 617 9.36 40.48 1.18
CA LEU A 617 9.76 41.80 1.65
C LEU A 617 10.35 41.69 3.04
N PHE A 618 11.49 42.32 3.23
CA PHE A 618 12.09 42.59 4.53
C PHE A 618 12.18 44.10 4.73
N VAL A 619 11.87 44.56 5.94
CA VAL A 619 12.13 45.96 6.35
C VAL A 619 12.93 45.93 7.64
N ASN A 620 14.09 46.57 7.64
CA ASN A 620 15.07 46.57 8.73
C ASN A 620 15.44 45.14 9.17
N GLY A 621 15.64 44.25 8.19
CA GLY A 621 16.02 42.84 8.41
C GLY A 621 14.89 41.89 8.79
N ILE A 622 13.67 42.38 9.04
CA ILE A 622 12.52 41.55 9.45
C ILE A 622 11.63 41.25 8.25
N GLU A 623 11.31 39.97 8.01
CA GLU A 623 10.35 39.55 6.96
C GLU A 623 8.95 40.12 7.29
N ARG A 624 8.37 40.86 6.36
CA ARG A 624 7.06 41.51 6.51
C ARG A 624 5.99 40.89 5.63
N LEU A 625 6.36 40.44 4.44
CA LEU A 625 5.43 39.86 3.47
C LEU A 625 6.14 38.75 2.68
N SER A 626 5.39 37.72 2.31
CA SER A 626 5.82 36.66 1.40
C SER A 626 4.65 36.33 0.48
N VAL A 627 4.85 36.43 -0.83
CA VAL A 627 3.81 36.23 -1.84
C VAL A 627 4.27 35.25 -2.92
N THR A 628 3.31 34.61 -3.60
CA THR A 628 3.59 33.81 -4.79
C THR A 628 3.26 34.63 -6.03
N GLU A 629 4.25 34.93 -6.86
CA GLU A 629 4.13 35.69 -8.10
C GLU A 629 5.15 35.23 -9.15
N THR A 630 4.68 35.05 -10.38
CA THR A 630 5.46 34.52 -11.52
C THR A 630 5.71 35.59 -12.59
N PHE A 631 5.19 36.80 -12.40
CA PHE A 631 5.37 37.89 -13.34
C PHE A 631 6.86 38.17 -13.62
N ASN A 632 7.20 38.22 -14.91
CA ASN A 632 8.56 38.41 -15.42
C ASN A 632 9.61 37.46 -14.80
N GLN A 633 9.25 36.22 -14.51
CA GLN A 633 10.19 35.20 -14.04
C GLN A 633 11.06 34.62 -15.18
N THR A 634 11.61 35.48 -16.05
CA THR A 634 12.39 35.09 -17.23
C THR A 634 13.88 35.35 -17.02
N THR A 635 14.74 34.64 -17.76
CA THR A 635 16.18 34.92 -17.79
C THR A 635 16.42 36.25 -18.52
N GLY A 636 16.54 37.36 -17.78
CA GLY A 636 16.89 38.66 -18.37
C GLY A 636 16.17 39.88 -17.78
N THR A 637 15.90 39.90 -16.48
CA THR A 637 15.28 41.06 -15.83
C THR A 637 16.28 42.00 -15.15
N LYS A 638 15.88 43.27 -14.97
CA LYS A 638 16.62 44.32 -14.27
C LYS A 638 16.00 44.62 -12.89
N HIS A 639 16.77 45.24 -12.01
CA HIS A 639 16.34 45.59 -10.65
C HIS A 639 16.80 47.02 -10.29
N GLY A 640 16.13 47.67 -9.35
CA GLY A 640 16.38 49.08 -9.10
C GLY A 640 15.48 49.75 -8.08
N ILE A 641 15.30 51.06 -8.26
CA ILE A 641 14.58 51.97 -7.37
C ILE A 641 13.55 52.79 -8.15
N GLY A 642 12.52 53.31 -7.46
CA GLY A 642 11.50 54.15 -8.07
C GLY A 642 10.97 55.20 -7.10
N ALA A 643 10.52 56.34 -7.63
CA ALA A 643 10.01 57.44 -6.81
C ALA A 643 8.70 57.98 -7.38
N GLY A 644 7.77 58.39 -6.52
CA GLY A 644 6.57 59.13 -6.96
C GLY A 644 6.70 60.64 -6.80
N SER A 645 7.80 61.11 -6.20
CA SER A 645 8.06 62.50 -5.86
C SER A 645 9.55 62.81 -6.03
N ALA A 646 9.87 64.07 -6.37
CA ALA A 646 11.25 64.55 -6.48
C ALA A 646 11.97 64.67 -5.12
N SER A 647 11.25 64.51 -4.01
CA SER A 647 11.80 64.53 -2.66
C SER A 647 12.29 63.17 -2.15
N ALA A 648 12.13 62.09 -2.94
CA ALA A 648 12.59 60.77 -2.54
C ALA A 648 14.10 60.64 -2.70
N GLU A 649 14.79 60.20 -1.65
CA GLU A 649 16.24 60.00 -1.62
C GLU A 649 16.58 58.56 -1.21
N PHE A 650 17.56 57.97 -1.91
CA PHE A 650 18.01 56.59 -1.71
C PHE A 650 19.50 56.52 -1.43
N ASP A 651 19.89 55.51 -0.67
CA ASP A 651 21.28 55.22 -0.33
C ASP A 651 21.51 53.70 -0.20
N ASN A 652 22.76 53.24 -0.19
CA ASN A 652 23.18 51.85 0.04
C ASN A 652 22.38 50.83 -0.78
N PHE A 653 22.32 51.02 -2.09
CA PHE A 653 21.64 50.10 -2.99
C PHE A 653 22.49 48.85 -3.24
N SER A 654 21.87 47.67 -3.24
CA SER A 654 22.53 46.43 -3.63
C SER A 654 21.62 45.43 -4.34
N ILE A 655 22.24 44.58 -5.16
CA ILE A 655 21.62 43.41 -5.77
C ILE A 655 22.55 42.20 -5.58
N ASN A 656 22.01 41.07 -5.10
CA ASN A 656 22.73 39.81 -4.88
C ASN A 656 22.01 38.58 -5.46
#